data_AF-A0A5E4S9P9-F1
#
_entry.id   AF-A0A5E4S9P9-F1
#
_cell.length_a   1.000
_cell.length_b   1.000
_cell.length_c   1.000
_cell.angle_alpha   90.00
_cell.angle_beta   90.00
_cell.angle_gamma   90.00
#
_symmetry.space_group_name_H-M   'P 1'
#
loop_
_entity.id
_entity.type
_entity.pdbx_description
1 polymer ?
#
loop_
_entity_poly.entity_id
_entity_poly.type
_entity_poly.pdbx_seq_one_letter_code
_entity_poly.pdbx_strand_id
1 'polypeptide(L)'
;MASTPVAPRQAAPTQSPPPTPTSVPTEPVAAPAAPAPVIRTTNMAPPMGSDGKPMTPQDALRIVNTVQVAPEPTSGVGAVLISADVVRHLPPATRRAIQQALLTIYSDDPAYLQAYRESTRPLSDNLVGPITLSWLNRFWLDFKMQPVGNLTNASVQALLKFASIVRAHPQWKTDLVSADLGRWIDSFEPREQARYYQIRLAGTDDEIAAMLWLYHLDTDGRRNAGPDPDRALLTIYNYTLEANDFRLLASKSKVIDKLSALQDKVYLNQPLFDAAVLDALKDLGTQADAYLPEARAAAVTTTYQLTDISVQQLRQAGRVPAPIIDAVSGLTEEYASQADFNEAILDATSDVKIAVDAYVPDIMRAAQTQTTYVLTAQALAELAASRRNEAVPPVILDMLKGLQGLQYPQLWLFDHAVMARLRQGVGACPTGIPGSVADARKISAEQMQQLSAVLKDPALFAQLDALWKKGDCSNVDVLTLPQLMQTLYDRFRPSLVATARKRPAFDPTQRVQWSGAGCGCVLDALQGEVYGFFPFWMAGPKQIVDFSTISRVGYYGATFDDSGKLQQANDGRSFVDLAQASVGLPDDFVSVAQRHQSNVLWVIQRNDWRTWARLEKNRKAQVLERVSDDIVRLLSTRLKNWTAEVSNHLPFGARFAPTNGGGVVIFFDGYPDDPVSVQIFNQFIDKLRTDLRKAGAGDRIDIMMRHDRVGHGVYDYGNLFRLIMENDRNPSTDLLAKVTRERNRRPHFLVLLDEPTTDSKKALRLSVEEGLHGEERQIVLRQIVPVITFDHDNWQQLQDDIVYAQDNFGGIGFWPIQLRSDGKAAEGGNKAGGASGADAVIAAVDPTPGVQECTVTRSVSECLADYYQKPAGAQSSAVCKTVCENLYAFRLATKIMLLLLVGCGVAYYVSCRWRELMARYYHAPALVVAAVWLLLSLALLFCDPFLRWLARGYMIPIFLVLFIIALIAWYQYQLKARDEQP
;
A
#
# COMPACT_ATOMS: atom_id res chain seq x y z
N MET A 1 -16.57 -79.60 16.91
CA MET A 1 -16.50 -79.15 15.50
C MET A 1 -17.75 -78.35 15.21
N ALA A 2 -17.61 -77.27 14.45
CA ALA A 2 -18.52 -76.13 14.40
C ALA A 2 -20.00 -76.43 14.09
N SER A 3 -20.85 -75.48 14.50
CA SER A 3 -22.28 -75.26 14.23
C SER A 3 -23.30 -75.99 15.13
N THR A 4 -24.14 -75.20 15.82
CA THR A 4 -25.58 -75.44 16.06
C THR A 4 -26.28 -74.23 16.73
N PRO A 5 -27.62 -74.07 16.58
CA PRO A 5 -28.40 -72.81 16.62
C PRO A 5 -29.48 -72.76 17.73
N VAL A 6 -30.24 -71.64 17.91
CA VAL A 6 -31.68 -71.64 18.33
C VAL A 6 -32.42 -70.32 17.96
N ALA A 7 -33.46 -70.48 17.13
CA ALA A 7 -34.85 -69.95 17.02
C ALA A 7 -35.40 -68.60 17.61
N PRO A 8 -36.57 -68.09 17.12
CA PRO A 8 -37.06 -66.70 17.24
C PRO A 8 -38.40 -66.45 18.01
N ARG A 9 -38.85 -65.18 18.00
CA ARG A 9 -40.19 -64.56 18.29
C ARG A 9 -40.57 -64.16 19.74
N GLN A 10 -40.95 -62.88 19.93
CA GLN A 10 -42.31 -62.45 20.33
C GLN A 10 -42.51 -60.92 20.28
N ALA A 11 -43.80 -60.52 20.25
CA ALA A 11 -44.36 -59.24 19.80
C ALA A 11 -44.67 -58.22 20.91
N ALA A 12 -45.06 -57.01 20.48
CA ALA A 12 -45.40 -55.80 21.24
C ALA A 12 -46.60 -55.92 22.22
N PRO A 13 -46.83 -54.87 23.05
CA PRO A 13 -48.12 -54.19 22.94
C PRO A 13 -48.08 -52.64 23.00
N THR A 14 -48.80 -52.07 22.03
CA THR A 14 -49.75 -50.93 22.07
C THR A 14 -49.79 -49.96 23.25
N GLN A 15 -49.58 -48.67 22.94
CA GLN A 15 -50.02 -47.50 23.72
C GLN A 15 -51.24 -46.83 23.09
N SER A 16 -52.11 -46.25 23.93
CA SER A 16 -53.15 -45.29 23.56
C SER A 16 -53.52 -44.38 24.77
N PRO A 17 -54.08 -43.18 24.52
CA PRO A 17 -53.72 -41.88 25.12
C PRO A 17 -54.76 -41.42 26.20
N PRO A 18 -54.79 -40.20 26.82
CA PRO A 18 -54.67 -38.80 26.29
C PRO A 18 -54.06 -37.79 27.35
N PRO A 19 -54.27 -36.44 27.36
CA PRO A 19 -54.92 -35.51 26.42
C PRO A 19 -54.12 -34.22 26.07
N THR A 20 -54.60 -33.52 25.05
CA THR A 20 -54.16 -32.19 24.58
C THR A 20 -54.80 -31.06 25.41
N PRO A 21 -54.08 -29.95 25.64
CA PRO A 21 -54.70 -28.63 25.75
C PRO A 21 -54.12 -27.61 24.77
N THR A 22 -55.02 -27.13 23.91
CA THR A 22 -55.30 -25.74 23.51
C THR A 22 -54.14 -24.76 23.26
N SER A 23 -54.04 -24.36 22.01
CA SER A 23 -53.19 -23.31 21.45
C SER A 23 -53.59 -21.89 21.88
N VAL A 24 -52.58 -21.07 22.19
CA VAL A 24 -52.63 -19.60 22.15
C VAL A 24 -51.66 -19.15 21.04
N PRO A 25 -51.99 -18.16 20.19
CA PRO A 25 -51.14 -17.81 19.05
C PRO A 25 -49.89 -17.12 19.56
N THR A 26 -48.73 -17.77 19.42
CA THR A 26 -47.43 -17.12 19.57
C THR A 26 -46.99 -16.68 18.19
N GLU A 27 -46.92 -15.38 17.97
CA GLU A 27 -46.37 -14.78 16.76
C GLU A 27 -44.93 -15.31 16.56
N PRO A 28 -44.56 -15.80 15.36
CA PRO A 28 -43.24 -16.37 15.13
C PRO A 28 -42.16 -15.30 15.26
N VAL A 29 -41.20 -15.55 16.15
CA VAL A 29 -39.94 -14.80 16.23
C VAL A 29 -39.24 -14.94 14.88
N ALA A 30 -39.08 -13.84 14.15
CA ALA A 30 -38.40 -13.83 12.87
C ALA A 30 -36.93 -14.28 13.05
N ALA A 31 -36.54 -15.31 12.30
CA ALA A 31 -35.14 -15.66 12.12
C ALA A 31 -34.37 -14.48 11.50
N PRO A 32 -33.08 -14.30 11.81
CA PRO A 32 -32.28 -13.29 11.12
C PRO A 32 -32.34 -13.54 9.61
N ALA A 33 -32.75 -12.51 8.88
CA ALA A 33 -32.80 -12.56 7.42
C ALA A 33 -31.41 -12.94 6.89
N ALA A 34 -31.39 -13.69 5.78
CA ALA A 34 -30.18 -14.02 5.05
C ALA A 34 -29.32 -12.75 4.85
N PRO A 35 -27.97 -12.86 4.88
CA PRO A 35 -27.09 -11.71 4.77
C PRO A 35 -27.49 -10.90 3.53
N ALA A 36 -27.94 -9.67 3.76
CA ALA A 36 -28.26 -8.75 2.70
C ALA A 36 -27.03 -8.62 1.79
N PRO A 37 -27.21 -8.49 0.47
CA PRO A 37 -26.11 -8.21 -0.43
C PRO A 37 -25.36 -6.99 0.13
N VAL A 38 -24.03 -7.11 0.19
CA VAL A 38 -23.13 -6.02 0.57
C VAL A 38 -23.54 -4.79 -0.22
N ILE A 39 -24.25 -3.87 0.44
CA ILE A 39 -24.64 -2.61 -0.16
C ILE A 39 -23.32 -1.90 -0.40
N ARG A 40 -22.96 -1.76 -1.69
CA ARG A 40 -21.87 -0.86 -2.08
C ARG A 40 -22.19 0.47 -1.43
N THR A 41 -21.31 0.96 -0.57
CA THR A 41 -21.35 2.31 -0.01
C THR A 41 -21.22 3.29 -1.17
N THR A 42 -22.36 3.61 -1.78
CA THR A 42 -22.50 4.76 -2.65
C THR A 42 -22.49 5.99 -1.77
N ASN A 43 -21.72 7.02 -2.15
CA ASN A 43 -21.75 8.36 -1.55
C ASN A 43 -23.20 8.74 -1.22
N MET A 44 -23.45 9.26 -0.01
CA MET A 44 -24.79 9.71 0.35
C MET A 44 -25.23 10.75 -0.70
N ALA A 45 -26.42 10.61 -1.28
CA ALA A 45 -26.97 11.67 -2.12
C ALA A 45 -27.38 12.85 -1.21
N PRO A 46 -27.38 14.11 -1.71
CA PRO A 46 -27.84 15.25 -0.92
C PRO A 46 -29.25 14.95 -0.38
N PRO A 47 -29.47 15.01 0.95
CA PRO A 47 -30.78 14.71 1.50
C PRO A 47 -31.79 15.74 1.02
N MET A 48 -33.03 15.32 0.82
CA MET A 48 -34.11 16.25 0.49
C MET A 48 -34.54 16.96 1.76
N GLY A 49 -34.50 18.30 1.77
CA GLY A 49 -35.05 19.09 2.86
C GLY A 49 -36.57 18.98 2.91
N SER A 50 -37.14 19.39 4.04
CA SER A 50 -38.59 19.49 4.25
C SER A 50 -39.30 20.44 3.26
N ASP A 51 -38.56 21.29 2.55
CA ASP A 51 -39.02 22.14 1.45
C ASP A 51 -39.06 21.44 0.07
N GLY A 52 -38.68 20.16 0.01
CA GLY A 52 -38.64 19.36 -1.21
C GLY A 52 -37.45 19.67 -2.13
N LYS A 53 -36.41 20.37 -1.64
CA LYS A 53 -35.19 20.64 -2.41
C LYS A 53 -33.99 19.84 -1.88
N PRO A 54 -32.98 19.55 -2.71
CA PRO A 54 -31.72 18.97 -2.24
C PRO A 54 -31.04 19.93 -1.26
N MET A 55 -30.76 19.45 -0.05
CA MET A 55 -30.12 20.21 1.01
C MET A 55 -28.68 20.57 0.62
N THR A 56 -28.34 21.86 0.65
CA THR A 56 -26.96 22.28 0.43
C THR A 56 -26.11 22.06 1.69
N PRO A 57 -24.77 21.94 1.58
CA PRO A 57 -23.88 21.89 2.75
C PRO A 57 -24.04 23.09 3.69
N GLN A 58 -24.38 24.26 3.14
CA GLN A 58 -24.64 25.49 3.89
C GLN A 58 -25.96 25.42 4.67
N ASP A 59 -27.00 24.83 4.05
CA ASP A 59 -28.27 24.57 4.73
C ASP A 59 -28.09 23.52 5.82
N ALA A 60 -27.32 22.46 5.58
CA ALA A 60 -27.02 21.44 6.59
C ALA A 60 -26.29 22.04 7.80
N LEU A 61 -25.24 22.84 7.58
CA LEU A 61 -24.56 23.57 8.66
C LEU A 61 -25.50 24.52 9.39
N ARG A 62 -26.39 25.21 8.68
CA ARG A 62 -27.38 26.09 9.31
C ARG A 62 -28.34 25.29 10.19
N ILE A 63 -28.90 24.19 9.69
CA ILE A 63 -29.82 23.31 10.41
C ILE A 63 -29.17 22.80 11.69
N VAL A 64 -27.98 22.20 11.58
CA VAL A 64 -27.24 21.71 12.75
C VAL A 64 -26.96 22.84 13.74
N ASN A 65 -26.51 24.00 13.27
CA ASN A 65 -26.16 25.12 14.15
C ASN A 65 -27.35 25.79 14.85
N THR A 66 -28.57 25.62 14.34
CA THR A 66 -29.79 26.08 15.02
C THR A 66 -30.20 25.24 16.23
N VAL A 67 -29.64 24.02 16.37
CA VAL A 67 -29.90 23.16 17.52
C VAL A 67 -29.27 23.77 18.76
N GLN A 68 -30.14 24.17 19.70
CA GLN A 68 -29.73 24.67 21.00
C GLN A 68 -29.25 23.51 21.87
N VAL A 69 -28.02 23.65 22.39
CA VAL A 69 -27.44 22.72 23.34
C VAL A 69 -28.04 23.02 24.71
N ALA A 70 -28.68 22.04 25.34
CA ALA A 70 -29.13 22.19 26.72
C ALA A 70 -27.92 22.47 27.63
N PRO A 71 -28.01 23.40 28.61
CA PRO A 71 -26.90 23.69 29.51
C PRO A 71 -26.49 22.42 30.27
N GLU A 72 -25.17 22.23 30.44
CA GLU A 72 -24.64 21.11 31.22
C GLU A 72 -25.28 21.08 32.61
N PRO A 73 -25.90 19.96 33.03
CA PRO A 73 -26.15 19.74 34.44
C PRO A 73 -24.79 19.65 35.15
N THR A 74 -24.59 20.51 36.15
CA THR A 74 -23.38 20.56 36.98
C THR A 74 -22.98 19.18 37.48
N SER A 75 -21.71 18.85 37.29
CA SER A 75 -21.06 17.57 37.51
C SER A 75 -21.31 16.99 38.91
N GLY A 76 -21.76 15.73 38.95
CA GLY A 76 -21.69 14.85 40.12
C GLY A 76 -20.71 13.70 39.87
N VAL A 77 -19.99 13.28 40.92
CA VAL A 77 -18.91 12.30 40.87
C VAL A 77 -19.37 10.90 40.45
N GLY A 78 -18.65 10.30 39.50
CA GLY A 78 -18.49 8.84 39.37
C GLY A 78 -19.43 8.13 38.40
N ALA A 79 -18.86 7.30 37.51
CA ALA A 79 -19.60 6.35 36.69
C ALA A 79 -20.40 5.40 37.60
N VAL A 80 -21.72 5.57 37.65
CA VAL A 80 -22.62 4.64 38.34
C VAL A 80 -23.08 3.58 37.33
N LEU A 81 -22.66 2.33 37.55
CA LEU A 81 -23.17 1.17 36.81
C LEU A 81 -24.68 1.03 37.05
N ILE A 82 -25.45 0.79 35.98
CA ILE A 82 -26.87 0.44 36.09
C ILE A 82 -27.02 -0.80 36.96
N SER A 83 -27.75 -0.71 38.07
CA SER A 83 -28.07 -1.90 38.86
C SER A 83 -29.23 -2.66 38.22
N ALA A 84 -29.13 -4.00 38.24
CA ALA A 84 -30.21 -4.87 37.79
C ALA A 84 -31.53 -4.58 38.52
N ASP A 85 -31.45 -4.11 39.77
CA ASP A 85 -32.60 -3.82 40.59
C ASP A 85 -33.41 -2.63 40.07
N VAL A 86 -32.76 -1.55 39.60
CA VAL A 86 -33.49 -0.38 39.05
C VAL A 86 -34.32 -0.77 37.82
N VAL A 87 -33.77 -1.57 36.93
CA VAL A 87 -34.45 -1.95 35.67
C VAL A 87 -35.52 -3.03 35.90
N ARG A 88 -35.37 -3.86 36.95
CA ARG A 88 -36.39 -4.85 37.37
C ARG A 88 -37.68 -4.20 37.87
N HIS A 89 -37.63 -3.01 38.46
CA HIS A 89 -38.81 -2.29 38.95
C HIS A 89 -39.58 -1.54 37.84
N LEU A 90 -39.10 -1.54 36.60
CA LEU A 90 -39.85 -0.99 35.47
C LEU A 90 -41.08 -1.85 35.11
N PRO A 91 -42.15 -1.22 34.58
CA PRO A 91 -43.30 -1.95 34.06
C PRO A 91 -42.89 -3.01 33.01
N PRO A 92 -43.53 -4.19 32.97
CA PRO A 92 -43.22 -5.24 32.01
C PRO A 92 -43.25 -4.76 30.54
N ALA A 93 -44.17 -3.85 30.22
CA ALA A 93 -44.26 -3.22 28.90
C ALA A 93 -43.00 -2.40 28.55
N THR A 94 -42.48 -1.63 29.50
CA THR A 94 -41.27 -0.81 29.34
C THR A 94 -40.04 -1.69 29.17
N ARG A 95 -39.92 -2.80 29.91
CA ARG A 95 -38.80 -3.76 29.78
C ARG A 95 -38.79 -4.40 28.39
N ARG A 96 -39.95 -4.81 27.89
CA ARG A 96 -40.10 -5.32 26.51
C ARG A 96 -39.72 -4.26 25.48
N ALA A 97 -40.15 -3.01 25.68
CA ALA A 97 -39.83 -1.92 24.75
C ALA A 97 -38.32 -1.63 24.70
N ILE A 98 -37.63 -1.64 25.84
CA ILE A 98 -36.16 -1.48 25.92
C ILE A 98 -35.46 -2.61 25.17
N GLN A 99 -35.83 -3.86 25.43
CA GLN A 99 -35.25 -5.02 24.77
C GLN A 99 -35.48 -4.99 23.24
N GLN A 100 -36.69 -4.66 22.79
CA GLN A 100 -37.01 -4.52 21.37
C GLN A 100 -36.25 -3.36 20.71
N ALA A 101 -36.04 -2.26 21.41
CA ALA A 101 -35.24 -1.14 20.94
C ALA A 101 -33.76 -1.51 20.77
N LEU A 102 -33.15 -2.14 21.79
CA LEU A 102 -31.77 -2.62 21.71
C LEU A 102 -31.60 -3.67 20.60
N LEU A 103 -32.58 -4.56 20.43
CA LEU A 103 -32.60 -5.52 19.33
C LEU A 103 -32.63 -4.80 17.97
N THR A 104 -33.48 -3.78 17.81
CA THR A 104 -33.57 -2.99 16.57
C THR A 104 -32.23 -2.32 16.24
N ILE A 105 -31.50 -1.83 17.25
CA ILE A 105 -30.24 -1.11 17.11
C ILE A 105 -29.08 -2.07 16.79
N TYR A 106 -28.95 -3.17 17.54
CA TYR A 106 -27.75 -4.02 17.54
C TYR A 106 -27.93 -5.40 16.88
N SER A 107 -29.07 -5.68 16.22
CA SER A 107 -29.33 -6.98 15.57
C SER A 107 -28.23 -7.46 14.63
N ASP A 108 -27.50 -6.53 14.02
CA ASP A 108 -26.50 -6.80 12.98
C ASP A 108 -25.07 -6.75 13.55
N ASP A 109 -24.93 -6.50 14.86
CA ASP A 109 -23.65 -6.41 15.55
C ASP A 109 -23.02 -7.81 15.71
N PRO A 110 -21.72 -8.00 15.39
CA PRO A 110 -21.06 -9.29 15.55
C PRO A 110 -21.13 -9.87 16.96
N ALA A 111 -21.09 -9.02 18.00
CA ALA A 111 -21.20 -9.45 19.39
C ALA A 111 -22.63 -9.89 19.73
N TYR A 112 -23.65 -9.28 19.12
CA TYR A 112 -25.04 -9.74 19.24
C TYR A 112 -25.23 -11.09 18.54
N LEU A 113 -24.72 -11.24 17.32
CA LEU A 113 -24.79 -12.50 16.57
C LEU A 113 -24.07 -13.64 17.29
N GLN A 114 -22.95 -13.35 17.98
CA GLN A 114 -22.27 -14.31 18.84
C GLN A 114 -23.13 -14.68 20.06
N ALA A 115 -23.67 -13.70 20.79
CA ALA A 115 -24.55 -13.95 21.93
C ALA A 115 -25.82 -14.72 21.55
N TYR A 116 -26.36 -14.49 20.36
CA TYR A 116 -27.51 -15.22 19.82
C TYR A 116 -27.22 -16.71 19.59
N ARG A 117 -26.00 -17.04 19.13
CA ARG A 117 -25.57 -18.45 18.97
C ARG A 117 -25.43 -19.17 20.31
N GLU A 118 -25.09 -18.44 21.37
CA GLU A 118 -24.85 -19.02 22.70
C GLU A 118 -26.14 -19.18 23.53
N SER A 119 -27.09 -18.24 23.44
CA SER A 119 -28.28 -18.23 24.32
C SER A 119 -29.63 -18.39 23.60
N THR A 120 -29.68 -18.42 22.26
CA THR A 120 -30.87 -18.56 21.39
C THR A 120 -32.01 -17.54 21.54
N ARG A 121 -32.04 -16.71 22.60
CA ARG A 121 -33.03 -15.64 22.84
C ARG A 121 -32.46 -14.40 23.57
N PRO A 122 -31.30 -13.84 23.19
CA PRO A 122 -30.84 -12.58 23.78
C PRO A 122 -31.84 -11.45 23.47
N LEU A 123 -32.05 -10.53 24.42
CA LEU A 123 -32.85 -9.31 24.25
C LEU A 123 -34.32 -9.54 23.78
N SER A 124 -34.90 -10.71 24.03
CA SER A 124 -36.27 -11.06 23.61
C SER A 124 -37.03 -11.92 24.62
N ASP A 125 -36.42 -12.20 25.76
CA ASP A 125 -36.94 -13.06 26.83
C ASP A 125 -37.76 -12.32 27.88
N ASN A 126 -37.88 -11.00 27.78
CA ASN A 126 -38.52 -10.13 28.77
C ASN A 126 -37.87 -10.18 30.17
N LEU A 127 -36.68 -10.77 30.27
CA LEU A 127 -35.86 -10.87 31.47
C LEU A 127 -34.72 -9.86 31.38
N VAL A 128 -34.83 -8.79 32.16
CA VAL A 128 -33.72 -7.83 32.26
C VAL A 128 -32.64 -8.42 33.18
N GLY A 129 -31.72 -9.18 32.56
CA GLY A 129 -30.53 -9.75 33.18
C GLY A 129 -29.23 -9.08 32.72
N PRO A 130 -28.07 -9.68 33.04
CA PRO A 130 -26.74 -9.14 32.71
C PRO A 130 -26.56 -8.78 31.23
N ILE A 131 -27.15 -9.55 30.32
CA ILE A 131 -27.10 -9.32 28.87
C ILE A 131 -27.83 -8.02 28.50
N THR A 132 -29.06 -7.81 28.99
CA THR A 132 -29.80 -6.58 28.68
C THR A 132 -29.07 -5.35 29.24
N LEU A 133 -28.48 -5.49 30.43
CA LEU A 133 -27.70 -4.43 31.06
C LEU A 133 -26.41 -4.11 30.31
N SER A 134 -25.69 -5.11 29.78
CA SER A 134 -24.47 -4.87 29.00
C SER A 134 -24.76 -4.10 27.72
N TRP A 135 -25.85 -4.44 27.01
CA TRP A 135 -26.27 -3.72 25.81
C TRP A 135 -26.77 -2.31 26.10
N LEU A 136 -27.46 -2.11 27.21
CA LEU A 136 -27.91 -0.79 27.66
C LEU A 136 -26.72 0.10 28.07
N ASN A 137 -25.74 -0.45 28.78
CA ASN A 137 -24.49 0.25 29.10
C ASN A 137 -23.72 0.62 27.83
N ARG A 138 -23.64 -0.30 26.86
CA ARG A 138 -23.02 -0.04 25.56
C ARG A 138 -23.70 1.12 24.85
N PHE A 139 -25.03 1.13 24.79
CA PHE A 139 -25.79 2.24 24.21
C PHE A 139 -25.46 3.59 24.88
N TRP A 140 -25.41 3.67 26.19
CA TRP A 140 -25.07 4.96 26.83
C TRP A 140 -23.63 5.39 26.62
N LEU A 141 -22.70 4.43 26.53
CA LEU A 141 -21.30 4.70 26.24
C LEU A 141 -21.11 5.20 24.81
N ASP A 142 -21.77 4.55 23.84
CA ASP A 142 -21.69 4.89 22.40
C ASP A 142 -22.23 6.30 22.11
N PHE A 143 -23.20 6.77 22.91
CA PHE A 143 -23.88 8.07 22.74
C PHE A 143 -23.51 9.12 23.80
N LYS A 144 -22.46 8.85 24.60
CA LYS A 144 -21.95 9.74 25.67
C LYS A 144 -23.04 10.29 26.59
N MET A 145 -24.08 9.48 26.85
CA MET A 145 -25.12 9.88 27.78
C MET A 145 -24.50 9.91 29.18
N GLN A 146 -24.47 11.09 29.82
CA GLN A 146 -24.00 11.19 31.21
C GLN A 146 -24.80 10.18 32.06
N PRO A 147 -24.14 9.36 32.89
CA PRO A 147 -24.83 8.49 33.82
C PRO A 147 -25.47 9.36 34.90
N VAL A 148 -26.67 9.86 34.63
CA VAL A 148 -27.56 10.31 35.70
C VAL A 148 -27.70 9.11 36.61
N GLY A 149 -27.37 9.24 37.90
CA GLY A 149 -27.58 8.18 38.86
C GLY A 149 -29.02 7.67 38.73
N ASN A 150 -29.16 6.43 38.25
CA ASN A 150 -30.39 5.74 37.81
C ASN A 150 -30.84 5.99 36.36
N LEU A 151 -31.36 4.91 35.76
CA LEU A 151 -32.12 4.92 34.52
C LEU A 151 -33.31 5.88 34.63
N THR A 152 -33.17 7.09 34.06
CA THR A 152 -34.22 8.11 34.05
C THR A 152 -35.24 7.83 32.95
N ASN A 153 -36.47 8.30 33.11
CA ASN A 153 -37.47 8.26 32.03
C ASN A 153 -36.95 8.93 30.75
N ALA A 154 -36.14 9.99 30.88
CA ALA A 154 -35.51 10.65 29.74
C ALA A 154 -34.52 9.74 29.00
N SER A 155 -33.70 8.96 29.72
CA SER A 155 -32.75 8.01 29.10
C SER A 155 -33.45 6.87 28.36
N VAL A 156 -34.56 6.37 28.89
CA VAL A 156 -35.40 5.36 28.23
C VAL A 156 -36.09 5.95 27.02
N GLN A 157 -36.65 7.15 27.13
CA GLN A 157 -37.28 7.84 26.00
C GLN A 157 -36.29 8.12 24.87
N ALA A 158 -35.05 8.50 25.19
CA ALA A 158 -34.00 8.69 24.19
C ALA A 158 -33.68 7.38 23.43
N LEU A 159 -33.50 6.26 24.15
CA LEU A 159 -33.30 4.94 23.54
C LEU A 159 -34.47 4.55 22.62
N LEU A 160 -35.71 4.72 23.10
CA LEU A 160 -36.91 4.38 22.34
C LEU A 160 -37.07 5.27 21.10
N LYS A 161 -36.78 6.57 21.23
CA LYS A 161 -36.79 7.53 20.12
C LYS A 161 -35.74 7.16 19.08
N PHE A 162 -34.51 6.88 19.50
CA PHE A 162 -33.44 6.46 18.61
C PHE A 162 -33.81 5.16 17.85
N ALA A 163 -34.35 4.16 18.54
CA ALA A 163 -34.83 2.94 17.89
C ALA A 163 -35.98 3.18 16.92
N SER A 164 -36.83 4.18 17.16
CA SER A 164 -37.89 4.57 16.22
C SER A 164 -37.32 5.23 14.96
N ILE A 165 -36.29 6.06 15.09
CA ILE A 165 -35.58 6.68 13.95
C ILE A 165 -34.92 5.60 13.10
N VAL A 166 -34.16 4.69 13.70
CA VAL A 166 -33.50 3.57 13.01
C VAL A 166 -34.51 2.68 12.28
N ARG A 167 -35.71 2.50 12.84
CA ARG A 167 -36.79 1.74 12.20
C ARG A 167 -37.42 2.48 11.02
N ALA A 168 -37.59 3.80 11.14
CA ALA A 168 -38.16 4.64 10.08
C ALA A 168 -37.18 4.83 8.90
N HIS A 169 -35.88 4.90 9.20
CA HIS A 169 -34.80 5.10 8.23
C HIS A 169 -33.74 4.00 8.33
N PRO A 170 -34.02 2.76 7.86
CA PRO A 170 -33.07 1.65 7.95
C PRO A 170 -31.71 1.95 7.31
N GLN A 171 -31.69 2.80 6.28
CA GLN A 171 -30.48 3.23 5.59
C GLN A 171 -29.53 4.07 6.45
N TRP A 172 -30.01 4.71 7.52
CA TRP A 172 -29.18 5.50 8.43
C TRP A 172 -28.58 4.66 9.56
N LYS A 173 -29.09 3.44 9.77
CA LYS A 173 -28.69 2.58 10.89
C LYS A 173 -27.19 2.36 10.95
N THR A 174 -26.57 2.08 9.79
CA THR A 174 -25.14 1.80 9.67
C THR A 174 -24.30 2.95 10.17
N ASP A 175 -24.59 4.17 9.73
CA ASP A 175 -23.82 5.36 10.12
C ASP A 175 -24.17 5.80 11.56
N LEU A 176 -25.46 5.82 11.94
CA LEU A 176 -25.90 6.26 13.26
C LEU A 176 -25.40 5.39 14.41
N VAL A 177 -25.19 4.09 14.19
CA VAL A 177 -24.66 3.16 15.20
C VAL A 177 -23.13 3.00 15.07
N SER A 178 -22.52 3.55 14.02
CA SER A 178 -21.07 3.43 13.79
C SER A 178 -20.23 4.10 14.88
N ALA A 179 -19.06 3.51 15.16
CA ALA A 179 -18.04 4.15 15.97
C ALA A 179 -17.37 5.33 15.23
N ASP A 180 -17.35 5.29 13.89
CA ASP A 180 -16.76 6.33 13.04
C ASP A 180 -17.50 7.67 13.16
N LEU A 181 -18.84 7.65 13.12
CA LEU A 181 -19.63 8.85 13.39
C LEU A 181 -19.38 9.37 14.82
N GLY A 182 -19.21 8.48 15.80
CA GLY A 182 -18.86 8.88 17.17
C GLY A 182 -17.53 9.61 17.26
N ARG A 183 -16.48 9.06 16.63
CA ARG A 183 -15.15 9.69 16.57
C ARG A 183 -15.19 11.03 15.82
N TRP A 184 -15.94 11.10 14.74
CA TRP A 184 -16.15 12.36 14.01
C TRP A 184 -16.77 13.42 14.92
N ILE A 185 -17.80 13.07 15.70
CA ILE A 185 -18.41 13.99 16.68
C ILE A 185 -17.43 14.37 17.80
N ASP A 186 -16.61 13.43 18.28
CA ASP A 186 -15.62 13.65 19.33
C ASP A 186 -14.47 14.59 18.91
N SER A 187 -14.31 14.87 17.61
CA SER A 187 -13.29 15.80 17.10
C SER A 187 -13.65 17.29 17.26
N PHE A 188 -14.92 17.60 17.55
CA PHE A 188 -15.40 18.98 17.69
C PHE A 188 -15.19 19.54 19.12
N GLU A 189 -15.25 20.86 19.27
CA GLU A 189 -15.22 21.50 20.59
C GLU A 189 -16.37 21.01 21.49
N PRO A 190 -16.24 20.99 22.83
CA PRO A 190 -17.20 20.35 23.73
C PRO A 190 -18.67 20.77 23.52
N ARG A 191 -18.89 22.04 23.15
CA ARG A 191 -20.23 22.56 22.86
C ARG A 191 -20.81 21.99 21.56
N GLU A 192 -19.99 21.86 20.53
CA GLU A 192 -20.38 21.29 19.24
C GLU A 192 -20.51 19.77 19.34
N GLN A 193 -19.62 19.10 20.07
CA GLN A 193 -19.72 17.69 20.41
C GLN A 193 -21.07 17.37 21.06
N ALA A 194 -21.46 18.12 22.10
CA ALA A 194 -22.75 17.96 22.77
C ALA A 194 -23.95 18.15 21.82
N ARG A 195 -23.87 19.15 20.93
CA ARG A 195 -24.88 19.40 19.89
C ARG A 195 -25.04 18.20 18.97
N TYR A 196 -23.95 17.69 18.41
CA TYR A 196 -23.99 16.58 17.47
C TYR A 196 -24.44 15.27 18.13
N TYR A 197 -24.04 14.99 19.38
CA TYR A 197 -24.59 13.85 20.11
C TYR A 197 -26.09 13.99 20.39
N GLN A 198 -26.57 15.19 20.69
CA GLN A 198 -28.00 15.47 20.84
C GLN A 198 -28.76 15.20 19.53
N ILE A 199 -28.22 15.65 18.39
CA ILE A 199 -28.79 15.38 17.06
C ILE A 199 -28.78 13.88 16.75
N ARG A 200 -27.65 13.21 16.94
CA ARG A 200 -27.49 11.76 16.71
C ARG A 200 -28.49 10.93 17.53
N LEU A 201 -28.73 11.31 18.77
CA LEU A 201 -29.58 10.57 19.70
C LEU A 201 -31.08 10.85 19.48
N ALA A 202 -31.44 12.11 19.22
CA ALA A 202 -32.82 12.57 19.30
C ALA A 202 -33.17 13.74 18.35
N GLY A 203 -32.37 14.00 17.33
CA GLY A 203 -32.65 15.03 16.34
C GLY A 203 -33.93 14.76 15.54
N THR A 204 -34.40 15.78 14.82
CA THR A 204 -35.42 15.62 13.77
C THR A 204 -34.83 14.91 12.55
N ASP A 205 -35.68 14.43 11.64
CA ASP A 205 -35.22 13.81 10.40
C ASP A 205 -34.31 14.75 9.58
N ASP A 206 -34.65 16.05 9.52
CA ASP A 206 -33.84 17.07 8.87
C ASP A 206 -32.49 17.31 9.58
N GLU A 207 -32.48 17.33 10.92
CA GLU A 207 -31.25 17.50 11.70
C GLU A 207 -30.32 16.30 11.56
N ILE A 208 -30.87 15.08 11.60
CA ILE A 208 -30.11 13.84 11.45
C ILE A 208 -29.61 13.71 10.02
N ALA A 209 -30.44 13.99 9.02
CA ALA A 209 -30.03 14.00 7.62
C ALA A 209 -28.93 15.04 7.37
N ALA A 210 -29.04 16.25 7.96
CA ALA A 210 -28.02 17.29 7.87
C ALA A 210 -26.70 16.87 8.52
N MET A 211 -26.74 16.30 9.73
CA MET A 211 -25.55 15.80 10.42
C MET A 211 -24.89 14.67 9.64
N LEU A 212 -25.66 13.68 9.20
CA LEU A 212 -25.14 12.58 8.38
C LEU A 212 -24.56 13.12 7.08
N TRP A 213 -25.20 14.10 6.45
CA TRP A 213 -24.67 14.74 5.25
C TRP A 213 -23.33 15.43 5.49
N LEU A 214 -23.18 16.20 6.58
CA LEU A 214 -21.90 16.82 6.95
C LEU A 214 -20.82 15.77 7.29
N TYR A 215 -21.20 14.71 7.98
CA TYR A 215 -20.34 13.57 8.26
C TYR A 215 -19.87 12.90 6.97
N HIS A 216 -20.77 12.65 6.01
CA HIS A 216 -20.43 12.10 4.70
C HIS A 216 -19.61 13.08 3.84
N LEU A 217 -19.83 14.39 3.96
CA LEU A 217 -19.01 15.40 3.29
C LEU A 217 -17.57 15.39 3.78
N ASP A 218 -17.36 15.37 5.10
CA ASP A 218 -16.03 15.37 5.71
C ASP A 218 -15.34 14.00 5.60
N THR A 219 -16.11 12.92 5.70
CA THR A 219 -15.56 11.56 5.73
C THR A 219 -15.58 10.86 4.39
N ASP A 220 -16.58 10.97 3.51
CA ASP A 220 -16.61 10.18 2.25
C ASP A 220 -15.41 10.49 1.34
N GLY A 221 -14.89 11.73 1.36
CA GLY A 221 -13.66 12.11 0.66
C GLY A 221 -12.36 11.58 1.30
N ARG A 222 -12.44 11.10 2.55
CA ARG A 222 -11.36 10.47 3.32
C ARG A 222 -11.63 8.99 3.64
N ARG A 223 -12.81 8.47 3.31
CA ARG A 223 -13.26 7.13 3.67
C ARG A 223 -12.43 6.18 2.84
N ASN A 224 -11.90 5.19 3.54
CA ASN A 224 -11.15 4.04 3.03
C ASN A 224 -11.51 3.76 1.58
N ALA A 225 -10.76 4.33 0.63
CA ALA A 225 -11.06 4.10 -0.77
C ALA A 225 -10.87 2.60 -0.96
N GLY A 226 -11.85 1.95 -1.57
CA GLY A 226 -11.82 0.52 -1.73
C GLY A 226 -10.50 0.07 -2.37
N PRO A 227 -10.15 -1.21 -2.22
CA PRO A 227 -9.22 -1.87 -3.12
C PRO A 227 -9.19 -1.32 -4.54
N ASP A 228 -7.99 -1.03 -5.06
CA ASP A 228 -7.84 -0.69 -6.48
C ASP A 228 -8.64 -1.68 -7.34
N PRO A 229 -9.58 -1.22 -8.20
CA PRO A 229 -10.40 -2.13 -9.01
C PRO A 229 -9.55 -2.97 -9.98
N ASP A 230 -8.36 -2.47 -10.30
CA ASP A 230 -7.39 -3.06 -11.23
C ASP A 230 -6.47 -4.11 -10.57
N ARG A 231 -6.99 -4.88 -9.62
CA ARG A 231 -6.26 -5.97 -8.95
C ARG A 231 -6.25 -7.21 -9.85
N ALA A 232 -5.05 -7.63 -10.23
CA ALA A 232 -4.80 -8.90 -10.89
C ALA A 232 -3.70 -9.64 -10.13
N LEU A 233 -3.96 -10.91 -9.80
CA LEU A 233 -2.97 -11.78 -9.17
C LEU A 233 -1.66 -11.75 -9.97
N LEU A 234 -0.54 -11.69 -9.24
CA LEU A 234 0.82 -11.69 -9.79
C LEU A 234 1.16 -10.49 -10.70
N THR A 235 0.28 -9.49 -10.76
CA THR A 235 0.45 -8.33 -11.64
C THR A 235 0.62 -7.06 -10.83
N ILE A 236 1.68 -6.32 -11.13
CA ILE A 236 1.94 -5.00 -10.57
C ILE A 236 1.78 -3.97 -11.68
N TYR A 237 0.99 -2.94 -11.42
CA TYR A 237 0.82 -1.79 -12.30
C TYR A 237 1.65 -0.61 -11.80
N ASN A 238 1.99 0.28 -12.71
CA ASN A 238 2.45 1.63 -12.43
C ASN A 238 1.46 2.61 -13.07
N TYR A 239 1.22 3.75 -12.44
CA TYR A 239 0.37 4.81 -12.96
C TYR A 239 1.22 6.04 -13.23
N THR A 240 1.40 6.37 -14.52
CA THR A 240 2.28 7.45 -14.99
C THR A 240 1.71 8.08 -16.25
N LEU A 241 1.80 9.40 -16.35
CA LEU A 241 1.51 10.16 -17.57
C LEU A 241 2.82 10.72 -18.14
N GLU A 242 3.26 10.23 -19.28
CA GLU A 242 4.41 10.76 -20.00
C GLU A 242 4.00 11.91 -20.95
N ALA A 243 4.97 12.69 -21.44
CA ALA A 243 4.70 13.77 -22.40
C ALA A 243 3.90 13.30 -23.63
N ASN A 244 4.12 12.06 -24.06
CA ASN A 244 3.39 11.43 -25.14
C ASN A 244 1.93 11.12 -24.78
N ASP A 245 1.67 10.72 -23.54
CA ASP A 245 0.33 10.43 -23.04
C ASP A 245 -0.57 11.68 -23.05
N PHE A 246 -0.02 12.87 -22.75
CA PHE A 246 -0.78 14.13 -22.84
C PHE A 246 -1.26 14.43 -24.27
N ARG A 247 -0.40 14.18 -25.27
CA ARG A 247 -0.79 14.33 -26.69
C ARG A 247 -1.84 13.30 -27.07
N LEU A 248 -1.69 12.07 -26.59
CA LEU A 248 -2.65 11.01 -26.84
C LEU A 248 -4.03 11.38 -26.26
N LEU A 249 -4.09 11.78 -24.99
CA LEU A 249 -5.31 12.19 -24.30
C LEU A 249 -6.05 13.34 -24.99
N ALA A 250 -5.32 14.31 -25.54
CA ALA A 250 -5.90 15.40 -26.32
C ALA A 250 -6.48 14.94 -27.68
N SER A 251 -5.99 13.82 -28.22
CA SER A 251 -6.27 13.37 -29.59
C SER A 251 -7.27 12.21 -29.69
N LYS A 252 -7.69 11.60 -28.58
CA LYS A 252 -8.49 10.36 -28.55
C LYS A 252 -9.76 10.37 -29.42
N SER A 253 -10.49 11.48 -29.48
CA SER A 253 -11.67 11.59 -30.34
C SER A 253 -11.34 11.49 -31.84
N LYS A 254 -10.19 12.03 -32.25
CA LYS A 254 -9.71 11.96 -33.65
C LYS A 254 -9.18 10.57 -34.02
N VAL A 255 -8.82 9.74 -33.03
CA VAL A 255 -8.35 8.36 -33.25
C VAL A 255 -9.47 7.51 -33.83
N ILE A 256 -10.68 7.64 -33.26
CA ILE A 256 -11.86 6.89 -33.72
C ILE A 256 -12.22 7.25 -35.17
N ASP A 257 -12.19 8.54 -35.52
CA ASP A 257 -12.45 8.99 -36.90
C ASP A 257 -11.48 8.33 -37.89
N LYS A 258 -10.21 8.16 -37.52
CA LYS A 258 -9.22 7.49 -38.38
C LYS A 258 -9.44 5.99 -38.46
N LEU A 259 -9.83 5.35 -37.35
CA LEU A 259 -10.14 3.91 -37.34
C LEU A 259 -11.38 3.58 -38.18
N SER A 260 -12.27 4.54 -38.42
CA SER A 260 -13.40 4.35 -39.36
C SER A 260 -12.94 4.01 -40.79
N ALA A 261 -11.72 4.40 -41.20
CA ALA A 261 -11.15 4.01 -42.49
C ALA A 261 -10.84 2.51 -42.61
N LEU A 262 -10.85 1.79 -41.48
CA LEU A 262 -10.67 0.33 -41.39
C LEU A 262 -12.00 -0.41 -41.23
N GLN A 263 -13.13 0.30 -41.26
CA GLN A 263 -14.45 -0.29 -41.05
C GLN A 263 -14.71 -1.44 -42.04
N ASP A 264 -15.23 -2.55 -41.51
CA ASP A 264 -15.65 -3.75 -42.23
C ASP A 264 -14.53 -4.45 -43.04
N LYS A 265 -13.25 -4.12 -42.78
CA LYS A 265 -12.09 -4.84 -43.32
C LYS A 265 -11.73 -6.03 -42.45
N VAL A 266 -11.54 -7.18 -43.08
CA VAL A 266 -11.20 -8.43 -42.38
C VAL A 266 -9.70 -8.67 -42.37
N TYR A 267 -9.15 -8.89 -41.16
CA TYR A 267 -7.75 -9.25 -40.96
C TYR A 267 -7.65 -10.66 -40.35
N LEU A 268 -6.91 -11.53 -41.03
CA LEU A 268 -6.82 -12.96 -40.72
C LEU A 268 -6.00 -13.27 -39.45
N ASN A 269 -5.20 -12.33 -38.98
CA ASN A 269 -4.37 -12.49 -37.79
C ASN A 269 -4.07 -11.13 -37.14
N GLN A 270 -3.63 -11.19 -35.89
CA GLN A 270 -3.33 -10.00 -35.10
C GLN A 270 -2.23 -9.11 -35.72
N PRO A 271 -1.10 -9.64 -36.24
CA PRO A 271 -0.06 -8.78 -36.84
C PRO A 271 -0.54 -7.94 -38.02
N LEU A 272 -1.40 -8.50 -38.88
CA LEU A 272 -1.96 -7.76 -40.02
C LEU A 272 -2.92 -6.66 -39.56
N PHE A 273 -3.77 -6.95 -38.57
CA PHE A 273 -4.64 -5.95 -37.95
C PHE A 273 -3.83 -4.84 -37.29
N ASP A 274 -2.83 -5.20 -36.49
CA ASP A 274 -1.96 -4.26 -35.79
C ASP A 274 -1.27 -3.33 -36.79
N ALA A 275 -0.68 -3.88 -37.85
CA ALA A 275 -0.05 -3.07 -38.90
C ALA A 275 -1.02 -2.09 -39.56
N ALA A 276 -2.27 -2.49 -39.81
CA ALA A 276 -3.28 -1.63 -40.39
C ALA A 276 -3.75 -0.51 -39.44
N VAL A 277 -3.93 -0.83 -38.15
CA VAL A 277 -4.25 0.17 -37.12
C VAL A 277 -3.10 1.18 -36.98
N LEU A 278 -1.85 0.72 -36.94
CA LEU A 278 -0.69 1.59 -36.87
C LEU A 278 -0.54 2.48 -38.11
N ASP A 279 -0.83 1.97 -39.31
CA ASP A 279 -0.84 2.78 -40.54
C ASP A 279 -1.97 3.82 -40.55
N ALA A 280 -3.18 3.44 -40.14
CA ALA A 280 -4.30 4.37 -40.00
C ALA A 280 -4.03 5.49 -38.98
N LEU A 281 -3.23 5.18 -37.95
CA LEU A 281 -2.88 6.08 -36.87
C LEU A 281 -1.45 6.65 -36.99
N LYS A 282 -0.82 6.59 -38.17
CA LYS A 282 0.58 6.98 -38.38
C LYS A 282 0.94 8.39 -37.89
N ASP A 283 -0.01 9.33 -37.92
CA ASP A 283 0.20 10.71 -37.46
C ASP A 283 0.42 10.82 -35.94
N LEU A 284 0.06 9.77 -35.17
CA LEU A 284 0.33 9.66 -33.73
C LEU A 284 1.72 9.06 -33.45
N GLY A 285 2.42 8.57 -34.49
CA GLY A 285 3.72 7.91 -34.37
C GLY A 285 3.65 6.71 -33.41
N THR A 286 4.62 6.61 -32.50
CA THR A 286 4.71 5.53 -31.49
C THR A 286 3.55 5.51 -30.49
N GLN A 287 2.68 6.53 -30.49
CA GLN A 287 1.52 6.58 -29.60
C GLN A 287 0.36 5.72 -30.11
N ALA A 288 0.36 5.37 -31.40
CA ALA A 288 -0.62 4.46 -31.99
C ALA A 288 -0.58 3.06 -31.34
N ASP A 289 0.60 2.63 -30.89
CA ASP A 289 0.79 1.35 -30.20
C ASP A 289 -0.06 1.22 -28.92
N ALA A 290 -0.28 2.34 -28.22
CA ALA A 290 -1.07 2.37 -26.99
C ALA A 290 -2.57 2.10 -27.22
N TYR A 291 -3.06 2.29 -28.45
CA TYR A 291 -4.45 2.04 -28.83
C TYR A 291 -4.72 0.60 -29.28
N LEU A 292 -3.67 -0.17 -29.59
CA LEU A 292 -3.81 -1.54 -30.10
C LEU A 292 -4.63 -2.45 -29.18
N PRO A 293 -4.46 -2.46 -27.84
CA PRO A 293 -5.23 -3.36 -26.98
C PRO A 293 -6.74 -3.10 -27.05
N GLU A 294 -7.16 -1.84 -27.09
CA GLU A 294 -8.59 -1.47 -27.19
C GLU A 294 -9.14 -1.75 -28.59
N ALA A 295 -8.37 -1.42 -29.63
CA ALA A 295 -8.75 -1.72 -31.01
C ALA A 295 -8.89 -3.23 -31.24
N ARG A 296 -7.97 -4.04 -30.71
CA ARG A 296 -8.06 -5.52 -30.76
C ARG A 296 -9.28 -6.02 -30.01
N ALA A 297 -9.51 -5.55 -28.78
CA ALA A 297 -10.64 -6.00 -27.98
C ALA A 297 -11.99 -5.72 -28.66
N ALA A 298 -12.09 -4.60 -29.39
CA ALA A 298 -13.28 -4.27 -30.17
C ALA A 298 -13.36 -5.00 -31.52
N ALA A 299 -12.23 -5.40 -32.09
CA ALA A 299 -12.17 -6.02 -33.42
C ALA A 299 -12.19 -7.56 -33.41
N VAL A 300 -11.85 -8.21 -32.29
CA VAL A 300 -11.79 -9.68 -32.23
C VAL A 300 -13.16 -10.28 -32.49
N THR A 301 -13.25 -11.07 -33.55
CA THR A 301 -14.42 -11.87 -33.91
C THR A 301 -14.01 -13.32 -34.12
N THR A 302 -14.93 -14.25 -33.88
CA THR A 302 -14.74 -15.67 -34.14
C THR A 302 -15.57 -16.04 -35.36
N THR A 303 -14.92 -16.43 -36.46
CA THR A 303 -15.59 -16.95 -37.64
C THR A 303 -15.84 -18.46 -37.52
N TYR A 304 -16.89 -18.94 -38.19
CA TYR A 304 -17.30 -20.33 -38.19
C TYR A 304 -17.27 -20.88 -39.62
N GLN A 305 -16.75 -22.08 -39.81
CA GLN A 305 -16.71 -22.75 -41.11
C GLN A 305 -16.87 -24.26 -40.93
N LEU A 306 -17.63 -24.91 -41.83
CA LEU A 306 -17.63 -26.37 -41.94
C LEU A 306 -16.58 -26.81 -42.98
N THR A 307 -15.57 -27.52 -42.52
CA THR A 307 -14.57 -28.16 -43.40
C THR A 307 -14.92 -29.62 -43.66
N ASP A 308 -14.32 -30.23 -44.69
CA ASP A 308 -14.48 -31.66 -44.98
C ASP A 308 -14.16 -32.56 -43.76
N ILE A 309 -13.19 -32.15 -42.94
CA ILE A 309 -12.83 -32.82 -41.68
C ILE A 309 -13.99 -32.71 -40.68
N SER A 310 -14.57 -31.52 -40.53
CA SER A 310 -15.70 -31.23 -39.64
C SER A 310 -16.93 -32.07 -40.02
N VAL A 311 -17.22 -32.15 -41.32
CA VAL A 311 -18.31 -32.96 -41.88
C VAL A 311 -18.05 -34.45 -41.65
N GLN A 312 -16.81 -34.93 -41.84
CA GLN A 312 -16.45 -36.32 -41.53
C GLN A 312 -16.59 -36.65 -40.04
N GLN A 313 -16.22 -35.74 -39.15
CA GLN A 313 -16.41 -35.91 -37.70
C GLN A 313 -17.88 -36.02 -37.32
N LEU A 314 -18.75 -35.20 -37.92
CA LEU A 314 -20.20 -35.30 -37.74
C LEU A 314 -20.75 -36.66 -38.19
N ARG A 315 -20.27 -37.17 -39.33
CA ARG A 315 -20.65 -38.51 -39.83
C ARG A 315 -20.18 -39.64 -38.92
N GLN A 316 -18.96 -39.55 -38.39
CA GLN A 316 -18.40 -40.58 -37.50
C GLN A 316 -19.03 -40.58 -36.11
N ALA A 317 -19.44 -39.41 -35.60
CA ALA A 317 -20.07 -39.30 -34.29
C ALA A 317 -21.47 -39.94 -34.24
N GLY A 318 -22.14 -40.07 -35.40
CA GLY A 318 -23.44 -40.75 -35.53
C GLY A 318 -24.62 -40.09 -34.81
N ARG A 319 -24.46 -38.85 -34.34
CA ARG A 319 -25.48 -38.10 -33.57
C ARG A 319 -26.39 -37.24 -34.45
N VAL A 320 -25.89 -36.74 -35.58
CA VAL A 320 -26.64 -35.91 -36.53
C VAL A 320 -27.10 -36.79 -37.70
N PRO A 321 -28.39 -36.79 -38.07
CA PRO A 321 -28.90 -37.55 -39.23
C PRO A 321 -28.20 -37.20 -40.54
N ALA A 322 -27.93 -38.20 -41.38
CA ALA A 322 -27.28 -38.01 -42.68
C ALA A 322 -27.95 -36.95 -43.58
N PRO A 323 -29.30 -36.84 -43.68
CA PRO A 323 -29.93 -35.79 -44.47
C PRO A 323 -29.61 -34.37 -44.00
N ILE A 324 -29.38 -34.17 -42.69
CA ILE A 324 -28.99 -32.87 -42.14
C ILE A 324 -27.51 -32.61 -42.43
N ILE A 325 -26.65 -33.62 -42.27
CA ILE A 325 -25.20 -33.49 -42.58
C ILE A 325 -24.99 -33.15 -44.05
N ASP A 326 -25.70 -33.80 -44.97
CA ASP A 326 -25.54 -33.56 -46.41
C ASP A 326 -26.04 -32.16 -46.78
N ALA A 327 -27.11 -31.67 -46.16
CA ALA A 327 -27.63 -30.32 -46.35
C ALA A 327 -26.64 -29.24 -45.87
N VAL A 328 -26.04 -29.40 -44.68
CA VAL A 328 -25.06 -28.42 -44.17
C VAL A 328 -23.64 -28.60 -44.74
N SER A 329 -23.37 -29.68 -45.47
CA SER A 329 -22.05 -29.94 -46.06
C SER A 329 -21.64 -28.90 -47.11
N GLY A 330 -22.60 -28.16 -47.67
CA GLY A 330 -22.36 -27.04 -48.59
C GLY A 330 -21.92 -25.74 -47.91
N LEU A 331 -22.01 -25.64 -46.58
CA LEU A 331 -21.63 -24.44 -45.80
C LEU A 331 -20.11 -24.32 -45.62
N THR A 332 -19.40 -24.33 -46.75
CA THR A 332 -17.94 -24.28 -46.84
C THR A 332 -17.39 -22.85 -46.79
N GLU A 333 -18.27 -21.83 -46.82
CA GLU A 333 -17.90 -20.43 -46.67
C GLU A 333 -17.62 -20.06 -45.19
N GLU A 334 -16.84 -19.01 -44.97
CA GLU A 334 -16.57 -18.48 -43.62
C GLU A 334 -17.68 -17.54 -43.18
N TYR A 335 -18.29 -17.81 -42.02
CA TYR A 335 -19.36 -17.01 -41.44
C TYR A 335 -18.81 -16.08 -40.35
N ALA A 336 -19.19 -14.81 -40.40
CA ALA A 336 -18.64 -13.74 -39.56
C ALA A 336 -19.00 -13.87 -38.07
N SER A 337 -20.10 -14.56 -37.75
CA SER A 337 -20.56 -14.77 -36.38
C SER A 337 -21.29 -16.10 -36.20
N GLN A 338 -21.47 -16.50 -34.93
CA GLN A 338 -22.29 -17.65 -34.56
C GLN A 338 -23.76 -17.50 -35.00
N ALA A 339 -24.28 -16.27 -34.99
CA ALA A 339 -25.66 -16.01 -35.41
C ALA A 339 -25.83 -16.23 -36.91
N ASP A 340 -24.92 -15.67 -37.72
CA ASP A 340 -24.94 -15.83 -39.19
C ASP A 340 -24.77 -17.29 -39.60
N PHE A 341 -23.89 -18.03 -38.90
CA PHE A 341 -23.70 -19.45 -39.15
C PHE A 341 -24.93 -20.28 -38.77
N ASN A 342 -25.59 -19.94 -37.66
CA ASN A 342 -26.83 -20.59 -37.26
C ASN A 342 -27.96 -20.33 -38.27
N GLU A 343 -28.08 -19.10 -38.76
CA GLU A 343 -29.03 -18.76 -39.82
C GLU A 343 -28.74 -19.54 -41.11
N ALA A 344 -27.46 -19.65 -41.49
CA ALA A 344 -27.06 -20.44 -42.65
C ALA A 344 -27.32 -21.95 -42.49
N ILE A 345 -27.20 -22.50 -41.27
CA ILE A 345 -27.61 -23.88 -40.98
C ILE A 345 -29.12 -24.05 -41.18
N LEU A 346 -29.92 -23.12 -40.66
CA LEU A 346 -31.38 -23.15 -40.79
C LEU A 346 -31.81 -23.02 -42.26
N ASP A 347 -31.17 -22.15 -43.02
CA ASP A 347 -31.44 -21.95 -44.44
C ASP A 347 -31.05 -23.18 -45.26
N ALA A 348 -29.83 -23.71 -45.09
CA ALA A 348 -29.38 -24.91 -45.79
C ALA A 348 -30.21 -26.16 -45.49
N THR A 349 -30.90 -26.18 -44.35
CA THR A 349 -31.74 -27.31 -43.92
C THR A 349 -33.23 -27.06 -44.07
N SER A 350 -33.65 -25.97 -44.71
CA SER A 350 -35.06 -25.59 -44.87
C SER A 350 -35.93 -26.68 -45.53
N ASP A 351 -35.32 -27.45 -46.44
CA ASP A 351 -36.00 -28.51 -47.21
C ASP A 351 -35.92 -29.89 -46.53
N VAL A 352 -35.25 -29.99 -45.38
CA VAL A 352 -35.08 -31.24 -44.64
C VAL A 352 -36.29 -31.46 -43.71
N LYS A 353 -37.01 -32.57 -43.89
CA LYS A 353 -38.21 -32.90 -43.10
C LYS A 353 -37.96 -33.20 -41.61
N ILE A 354 -36.71 -33.21 -41.18
CA ILE A 354 -36.28 -33.52 -39.81
C ILE A 354 -36.03 -32.21 -39.08
N ALA A 355 -36.54 -32.05 -37.86
CA ALA A 355 -36.32 -30.85 -37.06
C ALA A 355 -34.81 -30.66 -36.76
N VAL A 356 -34.22 -29.59 -37.28
CA VAL A 356 -32.77 -29.33 -37.21
C VAL A 356 -32.35 -28.72 -35.88
N ASP A 357 -33.25 -28.03 -35.16
CA ASP A 357 -32.97 -27.34 -33.89
C ASP A 357 -32.26 -28.22 -32.85
N ALA A 358 -32.62 -29.51 -32.78
CA ALA A 358 -32.02 -30.46 -31.85
C ALA A 358 -30.55 -30.79 -32.15
N TYR A 359 -30.09 -30.53 -33.38
CA TYR A 359 -28.78 -30.91 -33.91
C TYR A 359 -27.85 -29.72 -34.15
N VAL A 360 -28.37 -28.49 -34.17
CA VAL A 360 -27.59 -27.25 -34.26
C VAL A 360 -26.40 -27.22 -33.29
N PRO A 361 -26.52 -27.58 -31.99
CA PRO A 361 -25.37 -27.55 -31.07
C PRO A 361 -24.25 -28.52 -31.44
N ASP A 362 -24.58 -29.66 -32.04
CA ASP A 362 -23.59 -30.65 -32.49
C ASP A 362 -22.88 -30.18 -33.76
N ILE A 363 -23.60 -29.55 -34.69
CA ILE A 363 -23.04 -28.93 -35.90
C ILE A 363 -22.12 -27.75 -35.52
N MET A 364 -22.57 -26.91 -34.58
CA MET A 364 -21.78 -25.80 -34.04
C MET A 364 -20.48 -26.26 -33.36
N ARG A 365 -20.50 -27.40 -32.68
CA ARG A 365 -19.30 -27.96 -32.02
C ARG A 365 -18.30 -28.55 -33.02
N ALA A 366 -18.79 -29.02 -34.16
CA ALA A 366 -17.94 -29.56 -35.22
C ALA A 366 -17.34 -28.48 -36.12
N ALA A 367 -17.97 -27.31 -36.21
CA ALA A 367 -17.46 -26.19 -37.00
C ALA A 367 -16.06 -25.76 -36.55
N GLN A 368 -15.17 -25.53 -37.52
CA GLN A 368 -13.86 -24.96 -37.27
C GLN A 368 -14.01 -23.47 -36.97
N THR A 369 -13.45 -23.04 -35.84
CA THR A 369 -13.44 -21.62 -35.45
C THR A 369 -12.09 -20.99 -35.74
N GLN A 370 -12.08 -19.83 -36.39
CA GLN A 370 -10.88 -19.02 -36.57
C GLN A 370 -11.09 -17.64 -35.95
N THR A 371 -10.06 -17.12 -35.27
CA THR A 371 -10.09 -15.76 -34.73
C THR A 371 -9.66 -14.78 -35.82
N THR A 372 -10.58 -13.90 -36.22
CA THR A 372 -10.33 -12.79 -37.15
C THR A 372 -10.47 -11.44 -36.44
N TYR A 373 -10.02 -10.37 -37.09
CA TYR A 373 -10.14 -9.01 -36.57
C TYR A 373 -10.91 -8.15 -37.57
N VAL A 374 -12.07 -7.63 -37.17
CA VAL A 374 -12.96 -6.78 -37.98
C VAL A 374 -13.50 -5.63 -37.12
N LEU A 375 -13.27 -4.39 -37.53
CA LEU A 375 -13.89 -3.22 -36.91
C LEU A 375 -15.26 -2.98 -37.55
N THR A 376 -16.32 -3.55 -36.96
CA THR A 376 -17.69 -3.30 -37.43
C THR A 376 -18.15 -1.89 -37.07
N ALA A 377 -19.19 -1.39 -37.75
CA ALA A 377 -19.83 -0.12 -37.38
C ALA A 377 -20.27 -0.08 -35.91
N GLN A 378 -20.75 -1.21 -35.37
CA GLN A 378 -21.11 -1.35 -33.96
C GLN A 378 -19.88 -1.25 -33.05
N ALA A 379 -18.80 -1.97 -33.37
CA ALA A 379 -17.55 -1.93 -32.59
C ALA A 379 -16.96 -0.51 -32.55
N LEU A 380 -16.99 0.22 -33.68
CA LEU A 380 -16.55 1.60 -33.76
C LEU A 380 -17.46 2.54 -32.95
N ALA A 381 -18.78 2.34 -33.00
CA ALA A 381 -19.73 3.11 -32.19
C ALA A 381 -19.55 2.86 -30.68
N GLU A 382 -19.29 1.62 -30.28
CA GLU A 382 -18.98 1.24 -28.89
C GLU A 382 -17.65 1.85 -28.42
N LEU A 383 -16.62 1.81 -29.28
CA LEU A 383 -15.34 2.48 -29.02
C LEU A 383 -15.50 4.00 -28.87
N ALA A 384 -16.33 4.63 -29.72
CA ALA A 384 -16.63 6.06 -29.66
C ALA A 384 -17.42 6.45 -28.41
N ALA A 385 -18.38 5.63 -27.99
CA ALA A 385 -19.21 5.85 -26.81
C ALA A 385 -18.48 5.56 -25.49
N SER A 386 -17.35 4.85 -25.54
CA SER A 386 -16.55 4.53 -24.36
C SER A 386 -15.91 5.79 -23.76
N ARG A 387 -16.20 6.06 -22.47
CA ARG A 387 -15.54 7.13 -21.71
C ARG A 387 -14.02 6.99 -21.61
N ARG A 388 -13.46 5.80 -21.89
CA ARG A 388 -12.00 5.60 -21.98
C ARG A 388 -11.38 6.31 -23.19
N ASN A 389 -12.20 6.56 -24.20
CA ASN A 389 -11.85 7.26 -25.44
C ASN A 389 -12.31 8.72 -25.47
N GLU A 390 -12.89 9.23 -24.39
CA GLU A 390 -13.19 10.65 -24.26
C GLU A 390 -11.88 11.45 -24.28
N ALA A 391 -11.80 12.43 -25.18
CA ALA A 391 -10.67 13.33 -25.28
C ALA A 391 -10.62 14.24 -24.04
N VAL A 392 -9.44 14.41 -23.47
CA VAL A 392 -9.23 15.30 -22.33
C VAL A 392 -8.94 16.71 -22.86
N PRO A 393 -9.72 17.72 -22.47
CA PRO A 393 -9.56 19.09 -22.96
C PRO A 393 -8.21 19.71 -22.58
N PRO A 394 -7.65 20.62 -23.40
CA PRO A 394 -6.36 21.26 -23.14
C PRO A 394 -6.27 21.94 -21.77
N VAL A 395 -7.33 22.64 -21.33
CA VAL A 395 -7.37 23.29 -20.01
C VAL A 395 -7.19 22.30 -18.85
N ILE A 396 -7.76 21.09 -18.95
CA ILE A 396 -7.59 20.06 -17.94
C ILE A 396 -6.17 19.49 -18.01
N LEU A 397 -5.66 19.24 -19.21
CA LEU A 397 -4.29 18.76 -19.40
C LEU A 397 -3.24 19.76 -18.86
N ASP A 398 -3.48 21.07 -19.02
CA ASP A 398 -2.62 22.11 -18.46
C ASP A 398 -2.57 22.04 -16.93
N MET A 399 -3.72 21.85 -16.26
CA MET A 399 -3.76 21.65 -14.80
C MET A 399 -2.97 20.41 -14.36
N LEU A 400 -3.00 19.35 -15.17
CA LEU A 400 -2.36 18.06 -14.86
C LEU A 400 -0.88 18.01 -15.25
N LYS A 401 -0.33 19.05 -15.87
CA LYS A 401 1.06 19.07 -16.38
C LYS A 401 2.10 18.73 -15.30
N GLY A 402 1.85 19.10 -14.04
CA GLY A 402 2.68 18.76 -12.89
C GLY A 402 2.70 17.26 -12.52
N LEU A 403 1.98 16.39 -13.24
CA LEU A 403 2.06 14.93 -13.10
C LEU A 403 2.98 14.29 -14.15
N GLN A 404 3.47 15.06 -15.11
CA GLN A 404 4.24 14.52 -16.21
C GLN A 404 5.52 13.83 -15.72
N GLY A 405 5.65 12.53 -16.01
CA GLY A 405 6.79 11.71 -15.61
C GLY A 405 6.76 11.21 -14.15
N LEU A 406 5.72 11.54 -13.37
CA LEU A 406 5.56 11.01 -12.01
C LEU A 406 5.04 9.58 -12.04
N GLN A 407 5.50 8.78 -11.08
CA GLN A 407 5.19 7.35 -10.99
C GLN A 407 4.49 7.05 -9.68
N TYR A 408 3.30 6.45 -9.75
CA TYR A 408 2.53 6.04 -8.59
C TYR A 408 2.38 4.51 -8.56
N PRO A 409 2.62 3.86 -7.41
CA PRO A 409 2.57 2.40 -7.30
C PRO A 409 1.16 1.84 -7.30
N GLN A 410 0.15 2.67 -7.05
CA GLN A 410 -1.27 2.29 -6.89
C GLN A 410 -2.16 3.35 -7.55
N LEU A 411 -3.36 2.94 -7.98
CA LEU A 411 -4.31 3.80 -8.68
C LEU A 411 -4.85 4.90 -7.77
N TRP A 412 -5.20 4.57 -6.52
CA TRP A 412 -5.72 5.55 -5.58
C TRP A 412 -4.73 6.72 -5.37
N LEU A 413 -3.42 6.48 -5.27
CA LEU A 413 -2.41 7.55 -5.20
C LEU A 413 -2.44 8.46 -6.43
N PHE A 414 -2.55 7.87 -7.62
CA PHE A 414 -2.65 8.62 -8.87
C PHE A 414 -3.95 9.45 -8.92
N ASP A 415 -5.08 8.88 -8.50
CA ASP A 415 -6.37 9.59 -8.43
C ASP A 415 -6.29 10.80 -7.50
N HIS A 416 -5.71 10.64 -6.30
CA HIS A 416 -5.50 11.73 -5.35
C HIS A 416 -4.54 12.79 -5.88
N ALA A 417 -3.47 12.40 -6.58
CA ALA A 417 -2.57 13.34 -7.23
C ALA A 417 -3.26 14.14 -8.35
N VAL A 418 -4.12 13.51 -9.16
CA VAL A 418 -4.95 14.19 -10.15
C VAL A 418 -5.86 15.21 -9.48
N MET A 419 -6.60 14.82 -8.43
CA MET A 419 -7.46 15.74 -7.69
C MET A 419 -6.69 16.91 -7.06
N ALA A 420 -5.48 16.66 -6.52
CA ALA A 420 -4.62 17.70 -5.97
C ALA A 420 -4.18 18.70 -7.06
N ARG A 421 -3.86 18.24 -8.27
CA ARG A 421 -3.49 19.11 -9.39
C ARG A 421 -4.68 19.88 -9.96
N LEU A 422 -5.87 19.28 -10.01
CA LEU A 422 -7.11 19.99 -10.35
C LEU A 422 -7.40 21.10 -9.34
N ARG A 423 -7.23 20.83 -8.04
CA ARG A 423 -7.37 21.83 -6.96
C ARG A 423 -6.41 23.01 -7.16
N GLN A 424 -5.13 22.73 -7.42
CA GLN A 424 -4.12 23.74 -7.72
C GLN A 424 -4.46 24.53 -8.98
N GLY A 425 -4.92 23.85 -10.03
CA GLY A 425 -5.35 24.45 -11.29
C GLY A 425 -6.50 25.43 -11.12
N VAL A 426 -7.53 25.07 -10.35
CA VAL A 426 -8.65 25.97 -10.02
C VAL A 426 -8.20 27.10 -9.08
N GLY A 427 -7.07 26.93 -8.38
CA GLY A 427 -6.61 27.85 -7.34
C GLY A 427 -7.55 27.87 -6.14
N ALA A 428 -8.19 26.74 -5.85
CA ALA A 428 -9.17 26.61 -4.79
C ALA A 428 -8.48 26.34 -3.44
N CYS A 429 -8.77 27.20 -2.46
CA CYS A 429 -8.25 27.10 -1.09
C CYS A 429 -6.72 26.93 -1.06
N PRO A 430 -5.96 27.95 -1.52
CA PRO A 430 -4.50 27.87 -1.55
C PRO A 430 -3.98 27.53 -0.15
N THR A 431 -3.30 26.39 -0.04
CA THR A 431 -2.69 25.93 1.20
C THR A 431 -1.20 26.24 1.14
N GLY A 432 -0.74 27.21 1.94
CA GLY A 432 0.67 27.54 2.03
C GLY A 432 0.96 29.03 2.10
N ILE A 433 2.22 29.37 1.86
CA ILE A 433 2.71 30.75 1.84
C ILE A 433 2.29 31.39 0.50
N PRO A 434 1.72 32.61 0.50
CA PRO A 434 1.36 33.32 -0.72
C PRO A 434 2.52 33.39 -1.71
N GLY A 435 2.28 32.99 -2.96
CA GLY A 435 3.29 33.00 -4.03
C GLY A 435 4.01 31.67 -4.22
N SER A 436 3.45 30.58 -3.69
CA SER A 436 3.98 29.23 -3.90
C SER A 436 3.85 28.77 -5.36
N VAL A 437 4.61 27.74 -5.74
CA VAL A 437 4.49 27.10 -7.07
C VAL A 437 3.05 26.57 -7.30
N ALA A 438 2.35 26.18 -6.23
CA ALA A 438 0.95 25.77 -6.30
C ALA A 438 0.02 26.93 -6.71
N ASP A 439 0.28 28.16 -6.23
CA ASP A 439 -0.48 29.36 -6.63
C ASP A 439 -0.20 29.75 -8.09
N ALA A 440 1.05 29.55 -8.54
CA ALA A 440 1.45 29.80 -9.92
C ALA A 440 0.81 28.84 -10.94
N ARG A 441 0.29 27.69 -10.48
CA ARG A 441 -0.42 26.70 -11.32
C ARG A 441 -1.89 27.03 -11.56
N LYS A 442 -2.41 28.10 -10.94
CA LYS A 442 -3.79 28.57 -11.14
C LYS A 442 -4.03 28.95 -12.61
N ILE A 443 -5.13 28.47 -13.18
CA ILE A 443 -5.50 28.76 -14.57
C ILE A 443 -5.88 30.23 -14.78
N SER A 444 -5.59 30.73 -15.98
CA SER A 444 -5.95 32.07 -16.46
C SER A 444 -7.46 32.26 -16.64
N ALA A 445 -7.90 33.52 -16.77
CA ALA A 445 -9.30 33.84 -17.03
C ALA A 445 -9.78 33.25 -18.38
N GLU A 446 -8.92 33.24 -19.39
CA GLU A 446 -9.17 32.64 -20.70
C GLU A 446 -9.36 31.13 -20.59
N GLN A 447 -8.51 30.45 -19.82
CA GLN A 447 -8.64 29.02 -19.55
C GLN A 447 -9.90 28.72 -18.73
N MET A 448 -10.31 29.58 -17.80
CA MET A 448 -11.55 29.41 -17.05
C MET A 448 -12.78 29.46 -17.97
N GLN A 449 -12.76 30.33 -18.99
CA GLN A 449 -13.79 30.37 -20.02
C GLN A 449 -13.79 29.11 -20.90
N GLN A 450 -12.62 28.54 -21.20
CA GLN A 450 -12.54 27.26 -21.90
C GLN A 450 -13.14 26.11 -21.07
N LEU A 451 -12.90 26.12 -19.75
CA LEU A 451 -13.46 25.13 -18.83
C LEU A 451 -15.00 25.18 -18.80
N SER A 452 -15.59 26.37 -18.89
CA SER A 452 -17.05 26.54 -18.95
C SER A 452 -17.67 25.87 -20.18
N ALA A 453 -17.02 25.98 -21.34
CA ALA A 453 -17.48 25.35 -22.58
C ALA A 453 -17.39 23.81 -22.53
N VAL A 454 -16.44 23.29 -21.76
CA VAL A 454 -16.17 21.86 -21.62
C VAL A 454 -17.17 21.17 -20.68
N LEU A 455 -17.44 21.77 -19.51
CA LEU A 455 -18.07 21.04 -18.41
C LEU A 455 -19.53 20.65 -18.69
N LYS A 456 -20.24 21.36 -19.58
CA LYS A 456 -21.67 21.12 -19.89
C LYS A 456 -22.58 21.02 -18.64
N ASP A 457 -22.08 21.41 -17.48
CA ASP A 457 -22.74 21.46 -16.17
C ASP A 457 -22.58 22.89 -15.62
N PRO A 458 -23.61 23.74 -15.77
CA PRO A 458 -23.56 25.12 -15.30
C PRO A 458 -23.43 25.25 -13.78
N ALA A 459 -23.95 24.28 -13.01
CA ALA A 459 -23.93 24.33 -11.55
C ALA A 459 -22.54 24.04 -11.00
N LEU A 460 -21.89 22.99 -11.54
CA LEU A 460 -20.49 22.67 -11.23
C LEU A 460 -19.56 23.84 -11.60
N PHE A 461 -19.74 24.41 -12.80
CA PHE A 461 -18.93 25.55 -13.24
C PHE A 461 -19.11 26.78 -12.34
N ALA A 462 -20.34 27.11 -11.94
CA ALA A 462 -20.59 28.25 -11.06
C ALA A 462 -19.89 28.11 -9.70
N GLN A 463 -19.83 26.90 -9.14
CA GLN A 463 -19.11 26.63 -7.90
C GLN A 463 -17.59 26.77 -8.09
N LEU A 464 -17.04 26.23 -9.17
CA LEU A 464 -15.62 26.36 -9.50
C LEU A 464 -15.20 27.82 -9.76
N ASP A 465 -16.02 28.58 -10.49
CA ASP A 465 -15.78 30.00 -10.78
C ASP A 465 -15.83 30.85 -9.50
N ALA A 466 -16.75 30.55 -8.58
CA ALA A 466 -16.81 31.21 -7.29
C ALA A 466 -15.54 30.98 -6.45
N LEU A 467 -15.03 29.75 -6.42
CA LEU A 467 -13.77 29.43 -5.73
C LEU A 467 -12.56 30.08 -6.40
N TRP A 468 -12.51 30.03 -7.73
CA TRP A 468 -11.44 30.65 -8.52
C TRP A 468 -11.37 32.17 -8.28
N LYS A 469 -12.51 32.86 -8.08
CA LYS A 469 -12.57 34.31 -7.81
C LYS A 469 -12.27 34.70 -6.37
N LYS A 470 -12.74 33.92 -5.38
CA LYS A 470 -12.74 34.32 -3.96
C LYS A 470 -11.35 34.40 -3.32
N GLY A 471 -10.39 33.61 -3.79
CA GLY A 471 -9.02 33.56 -3.22
C GLY A 471 -8.95 32.85 -1.87
N ASP A 472 -9.85 33.16 -0.94
CA ASP A 472 -9.99 32.53 0.38
C ASP A 472 -11.20 31.59 0.45
N CYS A 473 -11.09 30.54 1.26
CA CYS A 473 -12.14 29.52 1.44
C CYS A 473 -12.79 29.60 2.82
N SER A 474 -14.12 29.51 2.85
CA SER A 474 -14.86 29.24 4.08
C SER A 474 -14.69 27.78 4.52
N ASN A 475 -15.03 27.47 5.76
CA ASN A 475 -15.03 26.07 6.25
C ASN A 475 -15.89 25.15 5.36
N VAL A 476 -16.98 25.67 4.78
CA VAL A 476 -17.85 24.90 3.88
C VAL A 476 -17.15 24.62 2.55
N ASP A 477 -16.42 25.60 2.02
CA ASP A 477 -15.65 25.45 0.79
C ASP A 477 -14.57 24.37 1.00
N VAL A 478 -13.88 24.37 2.15
CA VAL A 478 -12.88 23.34 2.49
C VAL A 478 -13.51 21.95 2.57
N LEU A 479 -14.69 21.81 3.21
CA LEU A 479 -15.39 20.53 3.34
C LEU A 479 -15.92 19.98 2.01
N THR A 480 -16.35 20.85 1.10
CA THR A 480 -16.98 20.45 -0.17
C THR A 480 -15.98 20.27 -1.31
N LEU A 481 -14.77 20.85 -1.17
CA LEU A 481 -13.74 20.83 -2.20
C LEU A 481 -13.35 19.43 -2.69
N PRO A 482 -13.15 18.41 -1.82
CA PRO A 482 -12.80 17.07 -2.29
C PRO A 482 -13.87 16.49 -3.24
N GLN A 483 -15.16 16.65 -2.91
CA GLN A 483 -16.26 16.18 -3.75
C GLN A 483 -16.36 16.96 -5.06
N LEU A 484 -16.10 18.27 -5.03
CA LEU A 484 -16.08 19.10 -6.22
C LEU A 484 -14.97 18.66 -7.19
N MET A 485 -13.76 18.40 -6.67
CA MET A 485 -12.65 17.89 -7.46
C MET A 485 -12.91 16.47 -7.98
N GLN A 486 -13.51 15.60 -7.15
CA GLN A 486 -13.94 14.26 -7.56
C GLN A 486 -14.95 14.34 -8.72
N THR A 487 -15.94 15.23 -8.64
CA THR A 487 -16.96 15.40 -9.68
C THR A 487 -16.33 15.87 -11.00
N LEU A 488 -15.39 16.82 -10.93
CA LEU A 488 -14.60 17.25 -12.09
C LEU A 488 -13.77 16.10 -12.67
N TYR A 489 -13.14 15.31 -11.80
CA TYR A 489 -12.28 14.20 -12.19
C TYR A 489 -13.06 13.02 -12.80
N ASP A 490 -14.20 12.64 -12.23
CA ASP A 490 -14.99 11.46 -12.60
C ASP A 490 -15.37 11.42 -14.09
N ARG A 491 -15.51 12.60 -14.70
CA ARG A 491 -15.73 12.72 -16.14
C ARG A 491 -14.56 12.17 -16.96
N PHE A 492 -13.35 12.59 -16.63
CA PHE A 492 -12.13 12.26 -17.40
C PHE A 492 -11.38 11.04 -16.84
N ARG A 493 -11.72 10.60 -15.63
CA ARG A 493 -11.09 9.48 -14.92
C ARG A 493 -10.95 8.22 -15.79
N PRO A 494 -11.97 7.73 -16.51
CA PRO A 494 -11.81 6.51 -17.33
C PRO A 494 -10.74 6.66 -18.41
N SER A 495 -10.65 7.84 -19.04
CA SER A 495 -9.66 8.13 -20.09
C SER A 495 -8.26 8.30 -19.51
N LEU A 496 -8.12 9.05 -18.41
CA LEU A 496 -6.86 9.27 -17.71
C LEU A 496 -6.28 7.97 -17.15
N VAL A 497 -7.08 7.17 -16.46
CA VAL A 497 -6.64 5.89 -15.88
C VAL A 497 -6.25 4.88 -16.95
N ALA A 498 -7.02 4.77 -18.04
CA ALA A 498 -6.70 3.87 -19.14
C ALA A 498 -5.34 4.21 -19.77
N THR A 499 -5.02 5.49 -19.91
CA THR A 499 -3.72 5.93 -20.47
C THR A 499 -2.59 5.86 -19.44
N ALA A 500 -2.84 6.22 -18.18
CA ALA A 500 -1.84 6.24 -17.13
C ALA A 500 -1.42 4.85 -16.67
N ARG A 501 -2.33 3.87 -16.74
CA ARG A 501 -2.07 2.49 -16.30
C ARG A 501 -1.05 1.81 -17.23
N LYS A 502 0.15 1.59 -16.72
CA LYS A 502 1.21 0.83 -17.39
C LYS A 502 1.40 -0.53 -16.72
N ARG A 503 1.61 -1.57 -17.52
CA ARG A 503 2.03 -2.89 -17.07
C ARG A 503 3.51 -3.09 -17.42
N PRO A 504 4.45 -2.73 -16.54
CA PRO A 504 5.87 -2.84 -16.84
C PRO A 504 6.26 -4.30 -17.05
N ALA A 505 6.96 -4.60 -18.15
CA ALA A 505 7.51 -5.93 -18.37
C ALA A 505 8.77 -6.13 -17.52
N PHE A 506 8.97 -7.33 -16.99
CA PHE A 506 10.24 -7.70 -16.36
C PHE A 506 11.17 -8.29 -17.41
N ASP A 507 12.34 -7.68 -17.58
CA ASP A 507 13.39 -8.17 -18.48
C ASP A 507 14.57 -8.72 -17.66
N PRO A 508 14.84 -10.03 -17.69
CA PRO A 508 15.94 -10.63 -16.94
C PRO A 508 17.34 -10.20 -17.44
N THR A 509 17.43 -9.59 -18.62
CA THR A 509 18.68 -9.04 -19.17
C THR A 509 18.99 -7.65 -18.62
N GLN A 510 17.96 -6.89 -18.21
CA GLN A 510 18.10 -5.58 -17.59
C GLN A 510 18.30 -5.73 -16.09
N ARG A 511 19.56 -5.66 -15.65
CA ARG A 511 19.93 -5.78 -14.23
C ARG A 511 20.02 -4.40 -13.59
N VAL A 512 19.85 -4.38 -12.27
CA VAL A 512 20.10 -3.17 -11.47
C VAL A 512 21.60 -2.91 -11.43
N GLN A 513 22.01 -1.71 -11.85
CA GLN A 513 23.41 -1.29 -11.86
C GLN A 513 23.54 0.04 -11.11
N TRP A 514 24.02 -0.01 -9.87
CA TRP A 514 24.20 1.18 -9.03
C TRP A 514 25.67 1.56 -8.87
N SER A 515 25.90 2.85 -8.65
CA SER A 515 27.18 3.38 -8.17
C SER A 515 26.93 4.49 -7.16
N GLY A 516 27.71 4.50 -6.08
CA GLY A 516 27.73 5.63 -5.15
C GLY A 516 28.45 6.86 -5.72
N ALA A 517 29.24 6.71 -6.80
CA ALA A 517 30.04 7.79 -7.39
C ALA A 517 30.84 8.61 -6.33
N GLY A 518 31.34 7.95 -5.27
CA GLY A 518 32.10 8.59 -4.21
C GLY A 518 31.29 9.42 -3.20
N CYS A 519 29.98 9.24 -3.07
CA CYS A 519 29.14 9.93 -2.08
C CYS A 519 29.44 9.56 -0.61
N GLY A 520 30.23 8.50 -0.37
CA GLY A 520 30.62 8.03 0.97
C GLY A 520 29.60 7.08 1.61
N CYS A 521 29.81 6.69 2.87
CA CYS A 521 28.86 5.86 3.62
C CYS A 521 27.72 6.71 4.21
N VAL A 522 26.57 6.09 4.48
CA VAL A 522 25.53 6.64 5.37
C VAL A 522 26.19 7.13 6.65
N LEU A 523 26.00 8.41 6.98
CA LEU A 523 26.54 8.99 8.21
C LEU A 523 25.65 8.58 9.40
N ASP A 524 26.26 8.07 10.49
CA ASP A 524 25.55 7.58 11.70
C ASP A 524 24.65 8.60 12.43
N ALA A 525 24.66 9.86 12.00
CA ALA A 525 23.97 10.96 12.66
C ALA A 525 22.70 11.40 11.92
N LEU A 526 22.11 10.53 11.10
CA LEU A 526 20.79 10.77 10.52
C LEU A 526 19.71 10.85 11.61
N GLN A 527 18.90 11.91 11.57
CA GLN A 527 17.78 12.16 12.47
C GLN A 527 16.53 11.40 12.05
N GLY A 528 16.60 10.08 12.12
CA GLY A 528 15.55 9.18 11.62
C GLY A 528 15.97 8.49 10.33
N GLU A 529 15.05 7.71 9.77
CA GLU A 529 15.31 6.88 8.61
C GLU A 529 14.90 7.56 7.30
N VAL A 530 15.72 7.41 6.27
CA VAL A 530 15.40 7.85 4.91
C VAL A 530 15.25 6.64 4.00
N TYR A 531 14.05 6.45 3.46
CA TYR A 531 13.71 5.35 2.55
C TYR A 531 13.69 5.82 1.09
N GLY A 532 14.22 5.01 0.18
CA GLY A 532 13.98 5.15 -1.25
C GLY A 532 13.39 3.85 -1.80
N PHE A 533 12.31 3.91 -2.57
CA PHE A 533 11.75 2.71 -3.19
C PHE A 533 12.20 2.56 -4.64
N PHE A 534 12.75 1.38 -4.94
CA PHE A 534 13.26 1.05 -6.27
C PHE A 534 12.35 0.01 -6.93
N PRO A 535 11.43 0.41 -7.81
CA PRO A 535 10.63 -0.54 -8.57
C PRO A 535 11.46 -1.27 -9.63
N PHE A 536 11.14 -2.55 -9.86
CA PHE A 536 11.91 -3.43 -10.74
C PHE A 536 12.07 -2.92 -12.18
N TRP A 537 11.11 -2.13 -12.67
CA TRP A 537 11.12 -1.58 -14.02
C TRP A 537 12.07 -0.40 -14.22
N MET A 538 12.74 0.05 -13.15
CA MET A 538 13.85 1.01 -13.25
C MET A 538 15.19 0.32 -13.48
N ALA A 539 15.27 -1.01 -13.53
CA ALA A 539 16.50 -1.73 -13.86
C ALA A 539 16.97 -1.43 -15.31
N GLY A 540 18.25 -1.65 -15.60
CA GLY A 540 18.83 -1.41 -16.93
C GLY A 540 20.10 -0.57 -16.87
N PRO A 541 20.09 0.70 -17.30
CA PRO A 541 21.29 1.53 -17.35
C PRO A 541 21.88 1.77 -15.96
N LYS A 542 23.19 2.06 -15.92
CA LYS A 542 23.89 2.44 -14.69
C LYS A 542 23.28 3.72 -14.11
N GLN A 543 23.03 3.70 -12.80
CA GLN A 543 22.40 4.80 -12.05
C GLN A 543 23.27 5.21 -10.87
N ILE A 544 23.28 6.51 -10.57
CA ILE A 544 23.98 7.06 -9.42
C ILE A 544 23.00 7.24 -8.26
N VAL A 545 23.32 6.63 -7.12
CA VAL A 545 22.55 6.72 -5.87
C VAL A 545 23.38 7.44 -4.83
N ASP A 546 22.81 8.46 -4.19
CA ASP A 546 23.44 9.15 -3.07
C ASP A 546 23.17 8.40 -1.76
N PHE A 547 24.04 7.44 -1.45
CA PHE A 547 23.92 6.65 -0.22
C PHE A 547 24.29 7.43 1.05
N SER A 548 24.78 8.67 0.97
CA SER A 548 25.12 9.46 2.16
C SER A 548 23.88 9.87 2.98
N THR A 549 22.72 9.93 2.34
CA THR A 549 21.44 10.34 2.94
C THR A 549 20.41 9.22 2.95
N ILE A 550 20.59 8.15 2.18
CA ILE A 550 19.62 7.05 2.06
C ILE A 550 19.99 5.91 2.99
N SER A 551 19.22 5.73 4.06
CA SER A 551 19.43 4.63 5.01
C SER A 551 18.96 3.27 4.47
N ARG A 552 17.90 3.26 3.65
CA ARG A 552 17.21 2.06 3.17
C ARG A 552 16.71 2.18 1.76
N VAL A 553 16.79 1.07 1.03
CA VAL A 553 16.22 0.94 -0.30
C VAL A 553 15.26 -0.23 -0.36
N GLY A 554 13.99 0.02 -0.65
CA GLY A 554 12.97 -1.02 -0.82
C GLY A 554 12.89 -1.46 -2.29
N TYR A 555 13.35 -2.67 -2.62
CA TYR A 555 13.21 -3.23 -3.96
C TYR A 555 11.78 -3.77 -4.16
N TYR A 556 11.03 -3.18 -5.09
CA TYR A 556 9.63 -3.49 -5.33
C TYR A 556 9.46 -4.33 -6.60
N GLY A 557 9.10 -5.60 -6.43
CA GLY A 557 8.89 -6.52 -7.55
C GLY A 557 8.48 -7.95 -7.21
N ALA A 558 8.40 -8.33 -5.93
CA ALA A 558 7.97 -9.66 -5.52
C ALA A 558 6.48 -9.69 -5.19
N THR A 559 5.78 -10.74 -5.63
CA THR A 559 4.36 -11.00 -5.39
C THR A 559 4.12 -12.50 -5.17
N PHE A 560 2.92 -12.89 -4.74
CA PHE A 560 2.53 -14.30 -4.61
C PHE A 560 1.02 -14.51 -4.85
N ASP A 561 0.65 -15.75 -5.12
CA ASP A 561 -0.75 -16.19 -5.31
C ASP A 561 -1.23 -17.05 -4.13
N ASP A 562 -2.35 -17.76 -4.30
CA ASP A 562 -2.92 -18.66 -3.28
C ASP A 562 -2.10 -19.95 -3.06
N SER A 563 -0.99 -20.14 -3.77
CA SER A 563 -0.01 -21.19 -3.47
C SER A 563 0.96 -20.78 -2.36
N GLY A 564 1.16 -19.47 -2.17
CA GLY A 564 2.14 -18.92 -1.22
C GLY A 564 3.59 -18.87 -1.73
N LYS A 565 3.85 -19.21 -3.01
CA LYS A 565 5.19 -19.08 -3.60
C LYS A 565 5.47 -17.65 -4.04
N LEU A 566 6.66 -17.14 -3.71
CA LEU A 566 7.13 -15.85 -4.20
C LEU A 566 7.50 -15.91 -5.69
N GLN A 567 6.94 -14.97 -6.45
CA GLN A 567 7.07 -14.86 -7.89
C GLN A 567 7.45 -13.41 -8.27
N GLN A 568 8.21 -13.28 -9.35
CA GLN A 568 8.48 -11.99 -9.96
C GLN A 568 7.21 -11.45 -10.60
N ALA A 569 6.81 -10.24 -10.20
CA ALA A 569 5.65 -9.59 -10.75
C ALA A 569 5.77 -9.41 -12.26
N ASN A 570 4.64 -9.58 -12.96
CA ASN A 570 4.51 -9.46 -14.42
C ASN A 570 5.31 -10.48 -15.25
N ASP A 571 5.87 -11.53 -14.63
CA ASP A 571 6.66 -12.57 -15.31
C ASP A 571 6.36 -13.99 -14.78
N GLY A 572 6.05 -14.14 -13.49
CA GLY A 572 5.60 -15.41 -12.90
C GLY A 572 6.70 -16.42 -12.58
N ARG A 573 7.97 -16.17 -12.94
CA ARG A 573 9.08 -17.01 -12.47
C ARG A 573 9.30 -16.85 -10.97
N SER A 574 9.92 -17.86 -10.36
CA SER A 574 10.32 -17.86 -8.95
C SER A 574 11.21 -16.66 -8.62
N PHE A 575 10.73 -15.81 -7.70
CA PHE A 575 11.47 -14.62 -7.28
C PHE A 575 12.77 -15.00 -6.55
N VAL A 576 12.70 -16.04 -5.71
CA VAL A 576 13.84 -16.54 -4.94
C VAL A 576 14.95 -17.02 -5.87
N ASP A 577 14.61 -17.78 -6.91
CA ASP A 577 15.62 -18.33 -7.82
C ASP A 577 16.25 -17.22 -8.70
N LEU A 578 15.47 -16.22 -9.14
CA LEU A 578 15.97 -15.04 -9.85
C LEU A 578 16.94 -14.23 -8.99
N ALA A 579 16.58 -13.98 -7.73
CA ALA A 579 17.45 -13.28 -6.79
C ALA A 579 18.74 -14.09 -6.56
N GLN A 580 18.65 -15.41 -6.35
CA GLN A 580 19.82 -16.28 -6.19
C GLN A 580 20.73 -16.33 -7.42
N ALA A 581 20.18 -16.21 -8.64
CA ALA A 581 20.96 -16.16 -9.87
C ALA A 581 21.84 -14.91 -9.98
N SER A 582 21.43 -13.79 -9.36
CA SER A 582 22.23 -12.55 -9.28
C SER A 582 23.29 -12.58 -8.17
N VAL A 583 23.14 -13.48 -7.19
CA VAL A 583 24.02 -13.62 -6.03
C VAL A 583 25.37 -14.27 -6.41
N GLY A 584 26.32 -13.42 -6.80
CA GLY A 584 27.70 -13.81 -7.10
C GLY A 584 28.44 -12.93 -8.11
N LEU A 585 27.80 -11.89 -8.63
CA LEU A 585 28.45 -10.92 -9.50
C LEU A 585 29.20 -9.86 -8.68
N PRO A 586 30.39 -9.39 -9.11
CA PRO A 586 31.16 -8.35 -8.42
C PRO A 586 30.40 -7.03 -8.17
N ASP A 587 29.41 -6.73 -9.03
CA ASP A 587 28.63 -5.50 -9.07
C ASP A 587 27.15 -5.71 -8.68
N ASP A 588 26.84 -6.74 -7.91
CA ASP A 588 25.49 -6.94 -7.39
C ASP A 588 25.04 -5.71 -6.55
N PHE A 589 23.87 -5.15 -6.88
CA PHE A 589 23.39 -3.88 -6.34
C PHE A 589 23.16 -3.92 -4.82
N VAL A 590 22.82 -5.10 -4.27
CA VAL A 590 22.71 -5.32 -2.83
C VAL A 590 24.07 -5.17 -2.16
N SER A 591 25.12 -5.74 -2.75
CA SER A 591 26.50 -5.54 -2.29
C SER A 591 26.90 -4.07 -2.34
N VAL A 592 26.55 -3.34 -3.40
CA VAL A 592 26.85 -1.91 -3.54
C VAL A 592 26.21 -1.12 -2.41
N ALA A 593 24.89 -1.23 -2.20
CA ALA A 593 24.20 -0.52 -1.12
C ALA A 593 24.78 -0.85 0.27
N GLN A 594 25.06 -2.13 0.54
CA GLN A 594 25.65 -2.56 1.81
C GLN A 594 27.07 -2.03 2.05
N ARG A 595 27.89 -1.82 1.01
CA ARG A 595 29.21 -1.16 1.15
C ARG A 595 29.06 0.26 1.70
N HIS A 596 28.01 0.96 1.29
CA HIS A 596 27.67 2.29 1.78
C HIS A 596 26.84 2.29 3.08
N GLN A 597 26.58 1.12 3.68
CA GLN A 597 25.72 0.94 4.87
C GLN A 597 24.23 1.25 4.67
N SER A 598 23.76 1.29 3.43
CA SER A 598 22.34 1.32 3.11
C SER A 598 21.79 -0.10 3.03
N ASN A 599 20.68 -0.37 3.72
CA ASN A 599 20.08 -1.71 3.70
C ASN A 599 19.10 -1.86 2.54
N VAL A 600 19.24 -2.91 1.74
CA VAL A 600 18.22 -3.31 0.77
C VAL A 600 17.16 -4.17 1.47
N LEU A 601 15.90 -3.80 1.32
CA LEU A 601 14.74 -4.56 1.78
C LEU A 601 13.94 -5.06 0.58
N TRP A 602 13.52 -6.31 0.60
CA TRP A 602 12.63 -6.85 -0.43
C TRP A 602 11.19 -6.52 -0.11
N VAL A 603 10.50 -5.81 -1.00
CA VAL A 603 9.07 -5.51 -0.82
C VAL A 603 8.25 -6.66 -1.39
N ILE A 604 7.56 -7.36 -0.50
CA ILE A 604 6.63 -8.44 -0.85
C ILE A 604 5.23 -7.85 -0.91
N GLN A 605 4.70 -7.73 -2.12
CA GLN A 605 3.43 -7.09 -2.38
C GLN A 605 2.34 -8.13 -2.69
N ARG A 606 1.13 -7.86 -2.21
CA ARG A 606 -0.09 -8.51 -2.69
C ARG A 606 -1.29 -7.59 -2.50
N ASN A 607 -2.03 -7.34 -3.57
CA ASN A 607 -3.24 -6.52 -3.55
C ASN A 607 -4.52 -7.30 -3.87
N ASP A 608 -4.49 -8.52 -4.40
CA ASP A 608 -5.72 -9.30 -4.63
C ASP A 608 -6.00 -10.32 -3.52
N TRP A 609 -7.09 -10.09 -2.78
CA TRP A 609 -7.55 -10.94 -1.67
C TRP A 609 -8.98 -11.49 -1.91
N ARG A 610 -9.53 -11.38 -3.12
CA ARG A 610 -10.92 -11.82 -3.40
C ARG A 610 -11.18 -13.29 -3.12
N THR A 611 -10.18 -14.13 -3.36
CA THR A 611 -10.23 -15.57 -3.07
C THR A 611 -9.99 -15.88 -1.59
N TRP A 612 -9.34 -14.98 -0.85
CA TRP A 612 -8.94 -15.18 0.54
C TRP A 612 -10.12 -15.46 1.47
N ALA A 613 -11.23 -14.75 1.30
CA ALA A 613 -12.43 -14.95 2.11
C ALA A 613 -13.02 -16.36 1.98
N ARG A 614 -12.77 -17.05 0.87
CA ARG A 614 -13.23 -18.43 0.60
C ARG A 614 -12.27 -19.49 1.13
N LEU A 615 -11.06 -19.12 1.55
CA LEU A 615 -10.08 -20.05 2.09
C LEU A 615 -10.40 -20.38 3.55
N GLU A 616 -10.28 -21.66 3.90
CA GLU A 616 -10.35 -22.10 5.29
C GLU A 616 -9.18 -21.54 6.12
N LYS A 617 -9.37 -21.43 7.45
CA LYS A 617 -8.36 -20.91 8.38
C LYS A 617 -6.99 -21.58 8.21
N ASN A 618 -6.96 -22.91 8.13
CA ASN A 618 -5.71 -23.67 7.98
C ASN A 618 -5.04 -23.40 6.64
N ARG A 619 -5.84 -23.22 5.57
CA ARG A 619 -5.32 -22.91 4.24
C ARG A 619 -4.71 -21.52 4.18
N LYS A 620 -5.38 -20.51 4.78
CA LYS A 620 -4.85 -19.14 4.94
C LYS A 620 -3.48 -19.15 5.65
N ALA A 621 -3.36 -19.90 6.75
CA ALA A 621 -2.10 -20.04 7.49
C ALA A 621 -0.98 -20.70 6.64
N GLN A 622 -1.30 -21.79 5.93
CA GLN A 622 -0.33 -22.48 5.05
C GLN A 622 0.19 -21.59 3.91
N VAL A 623 -0.65 -20.71 3.35
CA VAL A 623 -0.21 -19.79 2.30
C VAL A 623 0.86 -18.85 2.83
N LEU A 624 0.62 -18.23 4.00
CA LEU A 624 1.58 -17.31 4.60
C LEU A 624 2.81 -18.01 5.18
N GLU A 625 2.69 -19.26 5.64
CA GLU A 625 3.83 -20.08 6.03
C GLU A 625 4.79 -20.33 4.87
N ARG A 626 4.27 -20.66 3.67
CA ARG A 626 5.12 -20.80 2.48
C ARG A 626 5.77 -19.49 2.05
N VAL A 627 5.04 -18.39 2.19
CA VAL A 627 5.62 -17.05 1.98
C VAL A 627 6.76 -16.82 2.98
N SER A 628 6.61 -17.19 4.25
CA SER A 628 7.68 -17.10 5.24
C SER A 628 8.90 -17.93 4.84
N ASP A 629 8.70 -19.18 4.39
CA ASP A 629 9.78 -20.08 3.99
C ASP A 629 10.58 -19.50 2.81
N ASP A 630 9.89 -18.97 1.80
CA ASP A 630 10.54 -18.33 0.64
C ASP A 630 11.29 -17.04 1.05
N ILE A 631 10.73 -16.22 1.95
CA ILE A 631 11.43 -15.03 2.49
C ILE A 631 12.68 -15.44 3.26
N VAL A 632 12.60 -16.46 4.11
CA VAL A 632 13.75 -16.97 4.88
C VAL A 632 14.82 -17.49 3.92
N ARG A 633 14.45 -18.23 2.87
CA ARG A 633 15.39 -18.71 1.83
C ARG A 633 16.02 -17.55 1.07
N LEU A 634 15.24 -16.53 0.72
CA LEU A 634 15.72 -15.33 0.03
C LEU A 634 16.79 -14.61 0.87
N LEU A 635 16.48 -14.30 2.13
CA LEU A 635 17.35 -13.52 3.02
C LEU A 635 18.52 -14.33 3.59
N SER A 636 18.41 -15.65 3.74
CA SER A 636 19.52 -16.50 4.20
C SER A 636 20.56 -16.80 3.11
N THR A 637 20.27 -16.44 1.85
CA THR A 637 21.23 -16.57 0.75
C THR A 637 22.42 -15.65 0.97
N ARG A 638 23.64 -16.21 1.02
CA ARG A 638 24.89 -15.46 1.21
C ARG A 638 25.41 -14.88 -0.11
N LEU A 639 25.88 -13.64 -0.09
CA LEU A 639 26.57 -13.04 -1.24
C LEU A 639 27.92 -13.73 -1.47
N LYS A 640 28.20 -14.13 -2.72
CA LYS A 640 29.42 -14.86 -3.12
C LYS A 640 30.54 -13.95 -3.62
N ASN A 641 30.60 -12.70 -3.16
CA ASN A 641 31.69 -11.80 -3.54
C ASN A 641 33.00 -12.26 -2.88
N TRP A 642 34.05 -12.46 -3.68
CA TRP A 642 35.31 -13.07 -3.23
C TRP A 642 35.95 -12.36 -2.02
N THR A 643 35.85 -11.02 -1.95
CA THR A 643 36.37 -10.24 -0.82
C THR A 643 35.61 -10.50 0.48
N ALA A 644 34.30 -10.72 0.43
CA ALA A 644 33.53 -11.06 1.63
C ALA A 644 33.67 -12.54 1.98
N GLU A 645 33.67 -13.43 0.97
CA GLU A 645 33.83 -14.87 1.15
C GLU A 645 35.16 -15.18 1.87
N VAL A 646 36.28 -14.66 1.36
CA VAL A 646 37.60 -14.85 1.98
C VAL A 646 37.67 -14.19 3.37
N SER A 647 37.09 -13.00 3.53
CA SER A 647 37.03 -12.30 4.82
C SER A 647 36.31 -13.10 5.91
N ASN A 648 35.29 -13.89 5.55
CA ASN A 648 34.50 -14.68 6.51
C ASN A 648 35.21 -15.94 6.99
N HIS A 649 36.16 -16.47 6.21
CA HIS A 649 36.95 -17.65 6.56
C HIS A 649 38.17 -17.35 7.44
N LEU A 650 38.52 -16.07 7.61
CA LEU A 650 39.58 -15.65 8.54
C LEU A 650 39.07 -15.64 9.99
N PRO A 651 39.94 -15.88 11.00
CA PRO A 651 39.54 -15.83 12.42
C PRO A 651 38.85 -14.50 12.75
N PHE A 652 37.83 -14.55 13.62
CA PHE A 652 36.89 -13.46 13.93
C PHE A 652 35.88 -13.12 12.80
N GLY A 653 35.74 -13.95 11.75
CA GLY A 653 34.95 -13.66 10.53
C GLY A 653 33.52 -14.22 10.42
N ALA A 654 33.11 -15.19 11.25
CA ALA A 654 31.88 -15.98 11.00
C ALA A 654 30.55 -15.20 11.03
N ARG A 655 30.52 -13.96 11.54
CA ARG A 655 29.29 -13.15 11.73
C ARG A 655 29.03 -12.11 10.62
N PHE A 656 29.85 -12.07 9.57
CA PHE A 656 29.86 -10.96 8.60
C PHE A 656 29.58 -11.36 7.14
N ALA A 657 29.02 -12.54 6.89
CA ALA A 657 28.60 -12.89 5.55
C ALA A 657 27.45 -11.97 5.11
N PRO A 658 27.67 -11.06 4.14
CA PRO A 658 26.59 -10.21 3.67
C PRO A 658 25.52 -11.12 3.07
N THR A 659 24.30 -10.95 3.56
CA THR A 659 23.12 -11.65 3.09
C THR A 659 22.53 -10.91 1.91
N ASN A 660 21.70 -11.61 1.14
CA ASN A 660 20.95 -11.05 0.03
C ASN A 660 19.79 -10.17 0.55
N GLY A 661 20.14 -9.03 1.17
CA GLY A 661 19.21 -8.08 1.79
C GLY A 661 19.34 -8.00 3.32
N GLY A 662 18.82 -6.91 3.89
CA GLY A 662 18.81 -6.64 5.33
C GLY A 662 17.45 -6.84 6.01
N GLY A 663 16.43 -7.26 5.25
CA GLY A 663 15.06 -7.47 5.75
C GLY A 663 14.01 -7.45 4.64
N VAL A 664 12.75 -7.36 5.04
CA VAL A 664 11.58 -7.41 4.16
C VAL A 664 10.61 -6.29 4.50
N VAL A 665 9.92 -5.75 3.49
CA VAL A 665 8.74 -4.89 3.65
C VAL A 665 7.51 -5.69 3.22
N ILE A 666 6.50 -5.81 4.10
CA ILE A 666 5.23 -6.45 3.80
C ILE A 666 4.22 -5.41 3.33
N PHE A 667 3.76 -5.50 2.08
CA PHE A 667 2.77 -4.59 1.51
C PHE A 667 1.51 -5.35 1.05
N PHE A 668 0.61 -5.62 1.99
CA PHE A 668 -0.60 -6.41 1.77
C PHE A 668 -1.82 -5.49 1.64
N ASP A 669 -1.87 -4.73 0.56
CA ASP A 669 -2.94 -3.76 0.33
C ASP A 669 -4.33 -4.41 0.22
N GLY A 670 -5.30 -3.88 0.98
CA GLY A 670 -6.65 -4.42 1.13
C GLY A 670 -6.71 -5.82 1.72
N TYR A 671 -5.74 -6.18 2.59
CA TYR A 671 -5.85 -7.38 3.40
C TYR A 671 -7.13 -7.38 4.25
N PRO A 672 -7.86 -8.50 4.37
CA PRO A 672 -9.13 -8.52 5.10
C PRO A 672 -9.02 -8.22 6.60
N ASP A 673 -9.94 -7.41 7.11
CA ASP A 673 -10.01 -6.98 8.51
C ASP A 673 -10.74 -7.95 9.44
N ASP A 674 -11.16 -9.11 8.94
CA ASP A 674 -11.86 -10.09 9.77
C ASP A 674 -10.94 -10.63 10.89
N PRO A 675 -11.47 -10.90 12.10
CA PRO A 675 -10.63 -11.30 13.25
C PRO A 675 -9.75 -12.53 12.98
N VAL A 676 -10.20 -13.45 12.12
CA VAL A 676 -9.42 -14.64 11.77
C VAL A 676 -8.23 -14.25 10.91
N SER A 677 -8.42 -13.43 9.88
CA SER A 677 -7.33 -12.95 9.04
C SER A 677 -6.33 -12.10 9.83
N VAL A 678 -6.80 -11.19 10.71
CA VAL A 678 -5.92 -10.41 11.59
C VAL A 678 -5.07 -11.32 12.49
N GLN A 679 -5.67 -12.35 13.11
CA GLN A 679 -4.94 -13.32 13.92
C GLN A 679 -3.85 -14.05 13.09
N ILE A 680 -4.19 -14.49 11.88
CA ILE A 680 -3.27 -15.22 11.01
C ILE A 680 -2.10 -14.32 10.58
N PHE A 681 -2.36 -13.07 10.21
CA PHE A 681 -1.31 -12.12 9.84
C PHE A 681 -0.31 -11.93 10.98
N ASN A 682 -0.80 -11.76 12.20
CA ASN A 682 0.06 -11.58 13.37
C ASN A 682 0.91 -12.82 13.66
N GLN A 683 0.32 -14.02 13.58
CA GLN A 683 1.05 -15.29 13.70
C GLN A 683 2.13 -15.43 12.61
N PHE A 684 1.83 -15.00 11.38
CA PHE A 684 2.77 -14.98 10.28
C PHE A 684 3.98 -14.08 10.58
N ILE A 685 3.78 -12.85 11.05
CA ILE A 685 4.88 -11.92 11.38
C ILE A 685 5.76 -12.49 12.49
N ASP A 686 5.17 -13.04 13.55
CA ASP A 686 5.92 -13.62 14.68
C ASP A 686 6.73 -14.85 14.28
N LYS A 687 6.13 -15.75 13.49
CA LYS A 687 6.81 -16.94 12.95
C LYS A 687 7.95 -16.55 12.02
N LEU A 688 7.69 -15.65 11.06
CA LEU A 688 8.70 -15.17 10.13
C LEU A 688 9.89 -14.56 10.87
N ARG A 689 9.64 -13.69 11.86
CA ARG A 689 10.68 -13.08 12.68
C ARG A 689 11.53 -14.14 13.40
N THR A 690 10.87 -15.13 13.98
CA THR A 690 11.54 -16.25 14.67
C THR A 690 12.41 -17.07 13.72
N ASP A 691 11.91 -17.39 12.54
CA ASP A 691 12.60 -18.23 11.58
C ASP A 691 13.77 -17.49 10.90
N LEU A 692 13.65 -16.18 10.65
CA LEU A 692 14.77 -15.33 10.20
C LEU A 692 15.92 -15.28 11.23
N ARG A 693 15.60 -15.16 12.53
CA ARG A 693 16.60 -15.19 13.61
C ARG A 693 17.32 -16.53 13.65
N LYS A 694 16.58 -17.64 13.56
CA LYS A 694 17.16 -19.00 13.53
C LYS A 694 18.07 -19.21 12.32
N ALA A 695 17.70 -18.65 11.17
CA ALA A 695 18.50 -18.72 9.95
C ALA A 695 19.72 -17.79 9.95
N GLY A 696 19.85 -16.89 10.94
CA GLY A 696 20.91 -15.89 10.98
C GLY A 696 20.77 -14.80 9.90
N ALA A 697 19.56 -14.65 9.32
CA ALA A 697 19.26 -13.73 8.23
C ALA A 697 18.83 -12.32 8.70
N GLY A 698 18.90 -12.07 10.01
CA GLY A 698 18.35 -10.87 10.66
C GLY A 698 16.95 -11.10 11.20
N ASP A 699 16.23 -10.02 11.52
CA ASP A 699 14.86 -10.08 12.05
C ASP A 699 14.00 -8.87 11.67
N ARG A 700 14.45 -8.07 10.69
CA ARG A 700 13.77 -6.85 10.30
C ARG A 700 12.62 -7.12 9.35
N ILE A 701 11.43 -6.73 9.79
CA ILE A 701 10.19 -6.80 9.03
C ILE A 701 9.51 -5.44 9.16
N ASP A 702 9.52 -4.65 8.09
CA ASP A 702 8.80 -3.39 8.02
C ASP A 702 7.43 -3.64 7.34
N ILE A 703 6.45 -2.79 7.62
CA ILE A 703 5.09 -2.97 7.09
C ILE A 703 4.71 -1.70 6.32
N MET A 704 4.30 -1.86 5.07
CA MET A 704 3.79 -0.77 4.24
C MET A 704 2.27 -0.81 4.20
N MET A 705 1.64 0.37 4.23
CA MET A 705 0.19 0.54 4.19
C MET A 705 -0.20 1.86 3.52
N ARG A 706 -1.49 1.98 3.20
CA ARG A 706 -2.10 3.21 2.72
C ARG A 706 -2.41 4.14 3.89
N HIS A 707 -2.47 5.44 3.63
CA HIS A 707 -2.79 6.45 4.63
C HIS A 707 -4.14 6.22 5.33
N ASP A 708 -5.19 5.94 4.57
CA ASP A 708 -6.56 5.74 5.07
C ASP A 708 -6.74 4.45 5.90
N ARG A 709 -5.86 3.45 5.69
CA ARG A 709 -5.91 2.17 6.40
C ARG A 709 -5.26 2.19 7.78
N VAL A 710 -4.53 3.25 8.11
CA VAL A 710 -3.90 3.42 9.43
C VAL A 710 -4.99 3.46 10.51
N GLY A 711 -4.88 2.61 11.53
CA GLY A 711 -5.90 2.51 12.58
C GLY A 711 -7.00 1.47 12.32
N HIS A 712 -6.88 0.65 11.26
CA HIS A 712 -7.88 -0.37 10.91
C HIS A 712 -7.27 -1.76 10.70
N GLY A 713 -8.01 -2.82 11.08
CA GLY A 713 -7.66 -4.21 10.79
C GLY A 713 -6.28 -4.62 11.31
N VAL A 714 -5.42 -5.15 10.42
CA VAL A 714 -4.02 -5.47 10.75
C VAL A 714 -3.16 -4.24 11.08
N TYR A 715 -3.63 -3.05 10.70
CA TYR A 715 -2.98 -1.76 10.93
C TYR A 715 -3.64 -0.94 12.06
N ASP A 716 -4.51 -1.57 12.86
CA ASP A 716 -5.06 -0.98 14.08
C ASP A 716 -3.94 -0.51 15.02
N TYR A 717 -4.13 0.64 15.66
CA TYR A 717 -3.09 1.26 16.50
C TYR A 717 -2.62 0.37 17.64
N GLY A 718 -3.54 -0.36 18.30
CA GLY A 718 -3.20 -1.31 19.34
C GLY A 718 -2.41 -2.50 18.78
N ASN A 719 -2.74 -2.96 17.58
CA ASN A 719 -1.97 -4.00 16.90
C ASN A 719 -0.58 -3.52 16.48
N LEU A 720 -0.44 -2.31 15.93
CA LEU A 720 0.85 -1.70 15.58
C LEU A 720 1.75 -1.57 16.80
N PHE A 721 1.22 -1.07 17.92
CA PHE A 721 1.95 -1.00 19.18
C PHE A 721 2.39 -2.41 19.66
N ARG A 722 1.50 -3.40 19.58
CA ARG A 722 1.82 -4.78 19.95
C ARG A 722 2.97 -5.36 19.10
N LEU A 723 2.97 -5.12 17.79
CA LEU A 723 4.04 -5.57 16.89
C LEU A 723 5.40 -4.96 17.24
N ILE A 724 5.42 -3.73 17.76
CA ILE A 724 6.63 -3.08 18.31
C ILE A 724 7.05 -3.76 19.61
N MET A 725 6.11 -3.94 20.55
CA MET A 725 6.42 -4.48 21.89
C MET A 725 6.86 -5.95 21.86
N GLU A 726 6.25 -6.77 21.00
CA GLU A 726 6.64 -8.17 20.81
C GLU A 726 8.06 -8.31 20.25
N ASN A 727 8.49 -7.33 19.44
CA ASN A 727 9.85 -7.25 18.96
C ASN A 727 10.85 -6.98 20.10
N ASP A 728 10.48 -6.08 21.03
CA ASP A 728 11.33 -5.69 22.16
C ASP A 728 11.44 -6.80 23.24
N ARG A 729 10.43 -7.66 23.38
CA ARG A 729 10.40 -8.76 24.38
C ARG A 729 11.38 -9.90 24.14
N ASN A 730 11.90 -10.05 22.93
CA ASN A 730 12.88 -11.11 22.58
C ASN A 730 14.25 -10.50 22.25
N PRO A 731 14.98 -9.93 23.23
CA PRO A 731 16.30 -9.37 23.00
C PRO A 731 17.28 -10.48 22.62
N SER A 732 18.06 -10.26 21.57
CA SER A 732 19.21 -11.11 21.25
C SER A 732 20.08 -11.32 22.50
N THR A 733 20.40 -12.58 22.81
CA THR A 733 21.25 -12.98 23.94
C THR A 733 22.73 -12.71 23.69
N ASP A 734 23.10 -12.31 22.47
CA ASP A 734 24.47 -12.00 22.08
C ASP A 734 24.88 -10.60 22.56
N LEU A 735 25.82 -10.56 23.51
CA LEU A 735 26.32 -9.33 24.15
C LEU A 735 26.93 -8.36 23.13
N LEU A 736 27.55 -8.89 22.06
CA LEU A 736 28.06 -8.09 20.94
C LEU A 736 26.93 -7.57 20.05
N ALA A 737 25.82 -8.31 19.87
CA ALA A 737 24.66 -7.89 19.07
C ALA A 737 23.81 -6.81 19.75
N LYS A 738 23.79 -6.76 21.09
CA LYS A 738 23.25 -5.61 21.85
C LYS A 738 24.05 -4.34 21.54
N VAL A 739 25.35 -4.48 21.46
CA VAL A 739 26.27 -3.34 21.33
C VAL A 739 26.44 -2.87 19.87
N THR A 740 26.24 -3.74 18.88
CA THR A 740 26.53 -3.45 17.46
C THR A 740 25.32 -2.98 16.62
N ARG A 741 24.11 -2.88 17.18
CA ARG A 741 22.91 -2.46 16.39
C ARG A 741 21.70 -2.03 17.24
N GLU A 742 21.91 -1.36 18.38
CA GLU A 742 20.83 -0.83 19.24
C GLU A 742 20.38 0.59 18.87
N ARG A 743 20.21 0.87 17.58
CA ARG A 743 19.26 1.91 17.15
C ARG A 743 18.24 1.27 16.20
N ASN A 744 17.08 0.98 16.79
CA ASN A 744 15.81 0.56 16.18
C ASN A 744 15.78 -0.77 15.42
N ARG A 745 15.78 -1.87 16.20
CA ARG A 745 15.23 -3.18 15.77
C ARG A 745 13.71 -3.14 15.55
N ARG A 746 13.05 -2.07 15.98
CA ARG A 746 11.60 -1.91 15.89
C ARG A 746 11.16 -1.86 14.41
N PRO A 747 10.01 -2.48 14.08
CA PRO A 747 9.48 -2.42 12.73
C PRO A 747 9.09 -0.98 12.39
N HIS A 748 9.36 -0.55 11.16
CA HIS A 748 8.84 0.72 10.67
C HIS A 748 7.52 0.51 9.92
N PHE A 749 6.61 1.47 10.06
CA PHE A 749 5.32 1.52 9.40
C PHE A 749 5.37 2.54 8.28
N LEU A 750 5.54 2.07 7.05
CA LEU A 750 5.72 2.88 5.86
C LEU A 750 4.33 3.26 5.33
N VAL A 751 3.97 4.53 5.45
CA VAL A 751 2.63 5.01 5.05
C VAL A 751 2.75 5.75 3.73
N LEU A 752 2.19 5.18 2.67
CA LEU A 752 2.07 5.87 1.37
C LEU A 752 1.13 7.07 1.57
N LEU A 753 1.66 8.28 1.42
CA LEU A 753 0.91 9.52 1.62
C LEU A 753 0.27 10.01 0.32
N ASP A 754 -0.98 10.41 0.46
CA ASP A 754 -1.80 11.01 -0.58
C ASP A 754 -1.36 12.45 -0.83
N GLU A 755 -1.52 12.93 -2.06
CA GLU A 755 -1.37 14.35 -2.36
C GLU A 755 -2.69 15.11 -2.14
N PRO A 756 -2.65 16.38 -1.66
CA PRO A 756 -1.45 17.15 -1.33
C PRO A 756 -0.85 16.78 0.04
N THR A 757 0.49 16.70 0.10
CA THR A 757 1.23 16.35 1.33
C THR A 757 1.10 17.42 2.42
N THR A 758 0.73 18.65 2.06
CA THR A 758 0.44 19.76 3.01
C THR A 758 -0.62 19.37 4.04
N ASP A 759 -1.65 18.64 3.60
CA ASP A 759 -2.80 18.25 4.40
C ASP A 759 -2.66 16.82 4.92
N SER A 760 -2.29 15.87 4.05
CA SER A 760 -2.26 14.43 4.39
C SER A 760 -1.24 14.08 5.50
N LYS A 761 -0.07 14.74 5.55
CA LYS A 761 0.92 14.50 6.62
C LYS A 761 0.41 14.94 8.01
N LYS A 762 -0.41 16.00 8.05
CA LYS A 762 -1.02 16.52 9.28
C LYS A 762 -2.17 15.63 9.71
N ALA A 763 -3.01 15.21 8.75
CA ALA A 763 -4.09 14.25 8.99
C ALA A 763 -3.54 12.92 9.55
N LEU A 764 -2.45 12.39 8.99
CA LEU A 764 -1.79 11.17 9.49
C LEU A 764 -1.32 11.31 10.94
N ARG A 765 -0.72 12.46 11.29
CA ARG A 765 -0.31 12.70 12.67
C ARG A 765 -1.53 12.72 13.59
N LEU A 766 -2.53 13.53 13.23
CA LEU A 766 -3.74 13.72 14.03
C LEU A 766 -4.45 12.38 14.28
N SER A 767 -4.59 11.53 13.26
CA SER A 767 -5.27 10.24 13.39
C SER A 767 -4.58 9.32 14.41
N VAL A 768 -3.25 9.33 14.46
CA VAL A 768 -2.47 8.55 15.44
C VAL A 768 -2.59 9.16 16.84
N GLU A 769 -2.61 10.49 16.94
CA GLU A 769 -2.78 11.19 18.21
C GLU A 769 -4.18 10.96 18.81
N GLU A 770 -5.21 10.85 17.99
CA GLU A 770 -6.57 10.50 18.42
C GLU A 770 -6.69 9.02 18.81
N GLY A 771 -5.98 8.13 18.10
CA GLY A 771 -6.05 6.69 18.33
C GLY A 771 -5.26 6.15 19.52
N LEU A 772 -4.24 6.88 19.99
CA LEU A 772 -3.34 6.47 21.08
C LEU A 772 -3.08 7.60 22.07
N HIS A 773 -2.66 7.27 23.29
CA HIS A 773 -2.36 8.25 24.34
C HIS A 773 -0.95 8.07 24.93
N GLY A 774 -0.40 9.15 25.48
CA GLY A 774 0.86 9.13 26.25
C GLY A 774 2.06 8.52 25.50
N GLU A 775 2.75 7.59 26.15
CA GLU A 775 3.97 6.95 25.63
C GLU A 775 3.69 6.06 24.41
N GLU A 776 2.56 5.36 24.36
CA GLU A 776 2.19 4.48 23.24
C GLU A 776 2.11 5.26 21.93
N ARG A 777 1.48 6.44 21.98
CA ARG A 777 1.41 7.40 20.87
C ARG A 777 2.80 7.79 20.39
N GLN A 778 3.68 8.19 21.32
CA GLN A 778 5.05 8.60 20.97
C GLN A 778 5.82 7.45 20.31
N ILE A 779 5.72 6.23 20.86
CA ILE A 779 6.41 5.05 20.33
C ILE A 779 5.95 4.75 18.90
N VAL A 780 4.64 4.72 18.65
CA VAL A 780 4.08 4.42 17.33
C VAL A 780 4.41 5.51 16.32
N LEU A 781 4.24 6.80 16.66
CA LEU A 781 4.60 7.92 15.78
C LEU A 781 6.06 7.86 15.32
N ARG A 782 6.97 7.50 16.24
CA ARG A 782 8.41 7.38 15.93
C ARG A 782 8.78 6.13 15.14
N GLN A 783 7.83 5.24 14.85
CA GLN A 783 8.01 4.13 13.91
C GLN A 783 7.29 4.34 12.58
N ILE A 784 6.39 5.32 12.48
CA ILE A 784 5.75 5.70 11.21
C ILE A 784 6.76 6.44 10.35
N VAL A 785 6.80 6.10 9.06
CA VAL A 785 7.61 6.78 8.03
C VAL A 785 6.68 7.12 6.87
N PRO A 786 6.27 8.40 6.71
CA PRO A 786 5.52 8.82 5.54
C PRO A 786 6.36 8.67 4.27
N VAL A 787 5.76 8.12 3.22
CA VAL A 787 6.36 7.92 1.90
C VAL A 787 5.66 8.83 0.90
N ILE A 788 6.41 9.73 0.28
CA ILE A 788 5.89 10.76 -0.64
C ILE A 788 6.42 10.57 -2.06
N THR A 789 5.69 11.13 -3.02
CA THR A 789 6.16 11.34 -4.40
C THR A 789 6.46 12.82 -4.58
N PHE A 790 7.65 13.14 -5.10
CA PHE A 790 8.08 14.53 -5.30
C PHE A 790 8.03 14.90 -6.79
N ASP A 791 7.45 16.05 -7.09
CA ASP A 791 7.20 16.53 -8.45
C ASP A 791 8.39 17.25 -9.10
N HIS A 792 9.52 17.36 -8.41
CA HIS A 792 10.74 18.07 -8.84
C HIS A 792 10.56 19.58 -9.05
N ASP A 793 9.45 20.15 -8.59
CA ASP A 793 9.09 21.54 -8.84
C ASP A 793 8.75 22.28 -7.54
N ASN A 794 7.92 21.70 -6.67
CA ASN A 794 7.51 22.33 -5.41
C ASN A 794 8.51 22.13 -4.27
N TRP A 795 9.72 22.67 -4.43
CA TRP A 795 10.84 22.55 -3.48
C TRP A 795 10.53 23.07 -2.08
N GLN A 796 9.68 24.09 -1.96
CA GLN A 796 9.26 24.63 -0.67
C GLN A 796 8.38 23.63 0.09
N GLN A 797 7.40 23.02 -0.58
CA GLN A 797 6.58 21.97 0.04
C GLN A 797 7.43 20.75 0.43
N LEU A 798 8.41 20.38 -0.39
CA LEU A 798 9.34 19.29 -0.05
C LEU A 798 10.13 19.60 1.23
N GLN A 799 10.64 20.82 1.38
CA GLN A 799 11.31 21.25 2.60
C GLN A 799 10.38 21.13 3.82
N ASP A 800 9.15 21.61 3.70
CA ASP A 800 8.14 21.51 4.76
C ASP A 800 7.81 20.04 5.08
N ASP A 801 7.82 19.14 4.09
CA ASP A 801 7.61 17.71 4.30
C ASP A 801 8.78 17.08 5.05
N ILE A 802 10.01 17.41 4.68
CA ILE A 802 11.26 16.93 5.30
C ILE A 802 11.35 17.36 6.76
N VAL A 803 11.18 18.66 7.03
CA VAL A 803 11.25 19.22 8.40
C VAL A 803 10.13 18.64 9.27
N TYR A 804 8.91 18.58 8.74
CA TYR A 804 7.79 18.04 9.49
C TYR A 804 7.97 16.55 9.79
N ALA A 805 8.50 15.77 8.85
CA ALA A 805 8.73 14.34 9.03
C ALA A 805 9.84 14.04 10.04
N GLN A 806 10.93 14.80 10.00
CA GLN A 806 12.02 14.71 10.97
C GLN A 806 11.53 14.90 12.41
N ASP A 807 10.69 15.91 12.65
CA ASP A 807 10.26 16.26 14.00
C ASP A 807 9.15 15.35 14.54
N ASN A 808 8.28 14.84 13.68
CA ASN A 808 7.04 14.17 14.12
C ASN A 808 7.03 12.66 13.89
N PHE A 809 7.81 12.16 12.94
CA PHE A 809 7.80 10.77 12.52
C PHE A 809 9.16 10.09 12.79
N GLY A 810 9.28 8.82 12.41
CA GLY A 810 10.53 8.05 12.47
C GLY A 810 11.48 8.33 11.32
N GLY A 811 11.07 9.08 10.31
CA GLY A 811 11.80 9.25 9.06
C GLY A 811 10.94 9.80 7.92
N ILE A 812 11.48 9.76 6.71
CA ILE A 812 10.78 10.09 5.45
C ILE A 812 11.12 9.06 4.37
N GLY A 813 10.19 8.76 3.48
CA GLY A 813 10.40 7.88 2.32
C GLY A 813 10.06 8.55 1.00
N PHE A 814 10.70 8.10 -0.08
CA PHE A 814 10.46 8.59 -1.43
C PHE A 814 10.07 7.46 -2.38
N TRP A 815 8.98 7.70 -3.12
CA TRP A 815 8.55 6.86 -4.23
C TRP A 815 8.52 7.64 -5.56
N PRO A 816 9.26 7.21 -6.59
CA PRO A 816 10.40 6.30 -6.51
C PRO A 816 11.59 6.95 -5.77
N ILE A 817 12.65 6.18 -5.56
CA ILE A 817 13.93 6.68 -5.07
C ILE A 817 14.47 7.80 -5.99
N GLN A 818 15.01 8.84 -5.37
CA GLN A 818 15.56 9.99 -6.08
C GLN A 818 17.00 9.68 -6.51
N LEU A 819 17.21 9.54 -7.82
CA LEU A 819 18.51 9.26 -8.42
C LEU A 819 19.23 10.56 -8.75
N ARG A 820 20.57 10.55 -8.68
CA ARG A 820 21.36 11.72 -9.08
C ARG A 820 21.53 11.72 -10.59
N SER A 821 21.22 12.84 -11.25
CA SER A 821 21.44 12.97 -12.69
C SER A 821 22.93 13.10 -13.01
N ASP A 822 23.46 12.16 -13.80
CA ASP A 822 24.75 12.31 -14.44
C ASP A 822 24.66 13.52 -15.38
N GLY A 823 25.44 14.57 -15.15
CA GLY A 823 25.46 15.78 -16.00
C GLY A 823 25.83 15.55 -17.49
N LYS A 824 25.83 14.30 -17.97
CA LYS A 824 26.07 13.86 -19.35
C LYS A 824 24.87 13.19 -20.03
N ALA A 825 23.74 12.95 -19.33
CA ALA A 825 22.57 12.27 -19.90
C ALA A 825 21.56 13.21 -20.58
N ALA A 826 21.81 14.53 -20.63
CA ALA A 826 20.92 15.53 -21.19
C ALA A 826 21.11 15.82 -22.70
N GLU A 827 21.82 14.97 -23.44
CA GLU A 827 22.01 15.14 -24.90
C GLU A 827 21.18 14.20 -25.79
N GLY A 828 20.33 13.34 -25.22
CA GLY A 828 19.51 12.39 -26.01
C GLY A 828 17.99 12.65 -26.04
N GLY A 829 17.48 13.57 -25.24
CA GLY A 829 16.03 13.82 -25.10
C GLY A 829 15.61 15.11 -25.81
N ASN A 830 14.69 15.00 -26.77
CA ASN A 830 14.10 16.12 -27.49
C ASN A 830 13.75 17.30 -26.57
N LYS A 831 14.36 18.47 -26.82
CA LYS A 831 14.04 19.74 -26.17
C LYS A 831 12.58 20.10 -26.44
N ALA A 832 11.69 19.82 -25.49
CA ALA A 832 10.33 20.34 -25.45
C ALA A 832 9.96 20.64 -24.00
N GLY A 833 10.41 21.80 -23.53
CA GLY A 833 10.10 22.34 -22.21
C GLY A 833 10.97 23.57 -22.00
N GLY A 834 10.42 24.76 -22.27
CA GLY A 834 11.11 26.02 -22.06
C GLY A 834 11.37 26.26 -20.57
N ALA A 835 12.50 25.77 -20.08
CA ALA A 835 13.18 26.37 -18.95
C ALA A 835 13.97 27.57 -19.49
N SER A 836 13.66 28.76 -19.02
CA SER A 836 14.42 29.98 -19.27
C SER A 836 15.91 29.73 -19.01
N GLY A 837 16.78 30.27 -19.86
CA GLY A 837 18.22 30.01 -19.94
C GLY A 837 19.09 30.45 -18.74
N ALA A 838 18.60 30.31 -17.51
CA ALA A 838 19.36 30.43 -16.27
C ALA A 838 19.60 29.06 -15.59
N ASP A 839 18.87 28.00 -15.95
CA ASP A 839 18.95 26.68 -15.30
C ASP A 839 20.13 25.80 -15.78
N ALA A 840 20.98 26.28 -16.69
CA ALA A 840 22.11 25.51 -17.24
C ALA A 840 23.46 25.74 -16.55
N VAL A 841 23.51 26.50 -15.44
CA VAL A 841 24.76 26.79 -14.71
C VAL A 841 24.61 26.53 -13.21
N ILE A 842 24.16 25.34 -12.81
CA ILE A 842 24.48 24.77 -11.49
C ILE A 842 24.72 23.26 -11.67
N ALA A 843 25.72 22.93 -12.48
CA ALA A 843 26.32 21.60 -12.47
C ALA A 843 27.65 21.71 -11.70
N ALA A 844 27.72 21.06 -10.55
CA ALA A 844 28.86 21.02 -9.63
C ALA A 844 29.18 22.33 -8.90
N VAL A 845 28.33 22.74 -7.96
CA VAL A 845 28.76 23.58 -6.84
C VAL A 845 29.06 22.64 -5.68
N ASP A 846 30.27 22.71 -5.13
CA ASP A 846 30.60 22.02 -3.89
C ASP A 846 29.60 22.48 -2.79
N PRO A 847 28.97 21.57 -2.04
CA PRO A 847 27.95 21.93 -1.07
C PRO A 847 28.55 22.91 -0.05
N THR A 848 27.91 24.07 0.11
CA THR A 848 28.32 25.05 1.10
C THR A 848 27.89 24.55 2.48
N PRO A 849 28.77 24.48 3.49
CA PRO A 849 28.39 24.00 4.82
C PRO A 849 27.31 24.88 5.47
N GLY A 850 26.18 24.29 5.88
CA GLY A 850 25.07 24.95 6.56
C GLY A 850 23.72 24.65 5.92
N VAL A 851 22.62 24.82 6.69
CA VAL A 851 21.26 24.59 6.18
C VAL A 851 20.93 25.61 5.10
N GLN A 852 20.69 25.14 3.87
CA GLN A 852 20.15 25.95 2.79
C GLN A 852 18.67 25.62 2.56
N GLU A 853 17.93 26.58 2.01
CA GLU A 853 16.58 26.29 1.55
C GLU A 853 16.62 25.35 0.35
N CYS A 854 15.73 24.37 0.29
CA CYS A 854 15.72 23.36 -0.76
C CYS A 854 15.37 23.97 -2.13
N THR A 855 14.74 25.15 -2.14
CA THR A 855 14.50 26.00 -3.31
C THR A 855 15.79 26.52 -3.95
N VAL A 856 16.86 26.67 -3.16
CA VAL A 856 18.18 27.15 -3.61
C VAL A 856 19.03 25.99 -4.10
N THR A 857 19.11 24.90 -3.33
CA THR A 857 19.95 23.73 -3.69
C THR A 857 19.37 22.96 -4.87
N ARG A 858 18.04 22.84 -4.96
CA ARG A 858 17.33 22.04 -5.97
C ARG A 858 17.87 20.62 -6.10
N SER A 859 18.28 20.04 -4.97
CA SER A 859 18.76 18.67 -4.85
C SER A 859 18.13 18.00 -3.64
N VAL A 860 17.42 16.89 -3.85
CA VAL A 860 16.77 16.16 -2.75
C VAL A 860 17.82 15.62 -1.78
N SER A 861 18.96 15.15 -2.27
CA SER A 861 20.00 14.62 -1.38
C SER A 861 20.70 15.72 -0.57
N GLU A 862 20.89 16.92 -1.12
CA GLU A 862 21.44 18.05 -0.34
C GLU A 862 20.43 18.57 0.68
N CYS A 863 19.17 18.72 0.28
CA CYS A 863 18.07 19.05 1.19
C CYS A 863 18.00 18.05 2.36
N LEU A 864 18.05 16.74 2.08
CA LEU A 864 18.10 15.71 3.13
C LEU A 864 19.37 15.81 3.98
N ALA A 865 20.52 16.09 3.38
CA ALA A 865 21.77 16.26 4.12
C ALA A 865 21.69 17.43 5.12
N ASP A 866 21.05 18.52 4.75
CA ASP A 866 20.91 19.71 5.60
C ASP A 866 20.02 19.47 6.81
N TYR A 867 18.90 18.75 6.65
CA TYR A 867 17.95 18.55 7.75
C TYR A 867 18.21 17.27 8.55
N TYR A 868 18.55 16.16 7.89
CA TYR A 868 18.71 14.87 8.56
C TYR A 868 20.12 14.65 9.14
N GLN A 869 21.19 15.24 8.62
CA GLN A 869 22.54 14.98 9.16
C GLN A 869 22.88 15.86 10.37
N LYS A 870 23.77 15.38 11.25
CA LYS A 870 24.40 16.19 12.30
C LYS A 870 25.94 16.16 12.19
N PRO A 871 26.62 17.31 12.00
CA PRO A 871 26.04 18.62 11.68
C PRO A 871 25.33 18.63 10.30
N ALA A 872 24.48 19.62 10.06
CA ALA A 872 23.78 19.81 8.78
C ALA A 872 24.77 19.88 7.61
N GLY A 873 24.46 19.20 6.50
CA GLY A 873 25.29 19.21 5.29
C GLY A 873 26.65 18.52 5.44
N ALA A 874 26.80 17.63 6.44
CA ALA A 874 28.06 16.96 6.72
C ALA A 874 28.53 16.09 5.53
N GLN A 875 29.73 16.39 5.03
CA GLN A 875 30.36 15.59 3.97
C GLN A 875 31.33 14.56 4.55
N SER A 876 31.35 13.38 3.94
CA SER A 876 32.36 12.37 4.24
C SER A 876 33.74 12.83 3.76
N SER A 877 34.78 12.59 4.56
CA SER A 877 36.16 12.91 4.16
C SER A 877 36.58 12.08 2.94
N ALA A 878 37.54 12.56 2.15
CA ALA A 878 38.04 11.84 0.98
C ALA A 878 38.54 10.42 1.33
N VAL A 879 39.16 10.26 2.51
CA VAL A 879 39.56 8.96 3.06
C VAL A 879 38.35 8.06 3.27
N CYS A 880 37.30 8.57 3.92
CA CYS A 880 36.09 7.77 4.15
C CYS A 880 35.34 7.45 2.86
N LYS A 881 35.28 8.37 1.89
CA LYS A 881 34.74 8.07 0.55
C LYS A 881 35.44 6.87 -0.09
N THR A 882 36.77 6.86 -0.02
CA THR A 882 37.62 5.78 -0.58
C THR A 882 37.44 4.47 0.18
N VAL A 883 37.40 4.53 1.52
CA VAL A 883 37.19 3.36 2.38
C VAL A 883 35.81 2.77 2.14
N CYS A 884 34.75 3.56 2.02
CA CYS A 884 33.39 3.08 1.79
C CYS A 884 33.23 2.38 0.44
N GLU A 885 33.76 2.96 -0.64
CA GLU A 885 33.73 2.35 -1.97
C GLU A 885 34.45 0.98 -1.99
N ASN A 886 35.49 0.84 -1.15
CA ASN A 886 36.35 -0.34 -1.08
C ASN A 886 36.26 -1.07 0.27
N LEU A 887 35.13 -0.97 0.99
CA LEU A 887 35.04 -1.33 2.42
C LEU A 887 35.50 -2.76 2.71
N TYR A 888 35.04 -3.71 1.91
CA TYR A 888 35.39 -5.12 2.07
C TYR A 888 36.89 -5.38 1.79
N ALA A 889 37.51 -4.63 0.87
CA ALA A 889 38.94 -4.73 0.60
C ALA A 889 39.77 -4.20 1.78
N PHE A 890 39.38 -3.07 2.38
CA PHE A 890 40.04 -2.55 3.59
C PHE A 890 39.90 -3.51 4.77
N ARG A 891 38.72 -4.11 5.00
CA ARG A 891 38.51 -5.14 6.02
C ARG A 891 39.41 -6.36 5.80
N LEU A 892 39.49 -6.85 4.56
CA LEU A 892 40.34 -7.98 4.21
C LEU A 892 41.83 -7.65 4.41
N ALA A 893 42.30 -6.51 3.91
CA ALA A 893 43.68 -6.06 4.06
C ALA A 893 44.09 -5.93 5.54
N THR A 894 43.22 -5.38 6.37
CA THR A 894 43.44 -5.25 7.82
C THR A 894 43.62 -6.63 8.47
N LYS A 895 42.79 -7.61 8.10
CA LYS A 895 42.91 -8.99 8.62
C LYS A 895 44.19 -9.68 8.16
N ILE A 896 44.56 -9.54 6.89
CA ILE A 896 45.80 -10.09 6.35
C ILE A 896 47.01 -9.51 7.09
N MET A 897 47.04 -8.19 7.30
CA MET A 897 48.13 -7.54 8.03
C MET A 897 48.19 -7.98 9.51
N LEU A 898 47.04 -8.21 10.16
CA LEU A 898 47.00 -8.77 11.50
C LEU A 898 47.60 -10.18 11.54
N LEU A 899 47.25 -11.04 10.58
CA LEU A 899 47.79 -12.40 10.50
C LEU A 899 49.29 -12.39 10.21
N LEU A 900 49.77 -11.49 9.35
CA LEU A 900 51.22 -11.30 9.12
C LEU A 900 51.94 -10.85 10.40
N LEU A 901 51.31 -9.99 11.20
CA LEU A 901 51.87 -9.53 12.48
C LEU A 901 51.95 -10.65 13.50
N VAL A 902 50.89 -11.45 13.63
CA VAL A 902 50.89 -12.69 14.45
C VAL A 902 51.95 -13.66 13.95
N GLY A 903 52.06 -13.85 12.63
CA GLY A 903 53.07 -14.69 11.99
C GLY A 903 54.50 -14.21 12.28
N CYS A 904 54.76 -12.90 12.26
CA CYS A 904 56.05 -12.32 12.65
C CYS A 904 56.39 -12.63 14.11
N GLY A 905 55.40 -12.55 15.01
CA GLY A 905 55.54 -12.92 16.41
C GLY A 905 55.87 -14.40 16.58
N VAL A 906 55.08 -15.30 15.97
CA VAL A 906 55.33 -16.74 16.02
C VAL A 906 56.70 -17.10 15.44
N ALA A 907 57.05 -16.54 14.28
CA ALA A 907 58.36 -16.77 13.64
C ALA A 907 59.52 -16.29 14.52
N TYR A 908 59.35 -15.22 15.28
CA TYR A 908 60.36 -14.75 16.23
C TYR A 908 60.64 -15.79 17.32
N TYR A 909 59.62 -16.46 17.83
CA TYR A 909 59.77 -17.50 18.85
C TYR A 909 60.23 -18.84 18.29
N VAL A 910 59.86 -19.19 17.06
CA VAL A 910 60.13 -20.53 16.49
C VAL A 910 61.39 -20.58 15.62
N SER A 911 61.81 -19.48 14.99
CA SER A 911 62.92 -19.47 14.03
C SER A 911 64.10 -18.61 14.47
N CYS A 912 65.26 -19.25 14.70
CA CYS A 912 66.50 -18.55 15.04
C CYS A 912 66.96 -17.60 13.93
N ARG A 913 66.83 -18.00 12.65
CA ARG A 913 67.17 -17.16 11.49
C ARG A 913 66.31 -15.90 11.43
N TRP A 914 65.03 -16.01 11.76
CA TRP A 914 64.12 -14.86 11.80
C TRP A 914 64.46 -13.91 12.95
N ARG A 915 64.85 -14.48 14.11
CA ARG A 915 65.30 -13.71 15.27
C ARG A 915 66.58 -12.91 14.96
N GLU A 916 67.53 -13.53 14.27
CA GLU A 916 68.75 -12.87 13.80
C GLU A 916 68.48 -11.79 12.76
N LEU A 917 67.57 -12.05 11.80
CA LEU A 917 67.14 -11.05 10.83
C LEU A 917 66.45 -9.85 11.51
N MET A 918 65.58 -10.11 12.47
CA MET A 918 64.93 -9.06 13.27
C MET A 918 65.95 -8.26 14.10
N ALA A 919 66.94 -8.91 14.71
CA ALA A 919 68.00 -8.21 15.43
C ALA A 919 68.87 -7.35 14.49
N ARG A 920 69.22 -7.88 13.31
CA ARG A 920 70.03 -7.18 12.30
C ARG A 920 69.36 -5.92 11.76
N TYR A 921 68.04 -5.94 11.62
CA TYR A 921 67.25 -4.82 11.12
C TYR A 921 66.42 -4.12 12.21
N TYR A 922 66.81 -4.23 13.49
CA TYR A 922 66.14 -3.56 14.62
C TYR A 922 64.61 -3.71 14.65
N HIS A 923 64.10 -4.88 14.31
CA HIS A 923 62.66 -5.20 14.21
C HIS A 923 61.87 -4.39 13.17
N ALA A 924 62.54 -3.65 12.27
CA ALA A 924 61.90 -2.79 11.27
C ALA A 924 60.81 -3.50 10.43
N PRO A 925 60.98 -4.77 9.97
CA PRO A 925 59.93 -5.46 9.22
C PRO A 925 58.62 -5.62 10.01
N ALA A 926 58.67 -5.97 11.30
CA ALA A 926 57.47 -6.07 12.13
C ALA A 926 56.85 -4.70 12.40
N LEU A 927 57.67 -3.67 12.62
CA LEU A 927 57.19 -2.30 12.83
C LEU A 927 56.47 -1.74 11.59
N VAL A 928 56.96 -2.04 10.38
CA VAL A 928 56.29 -1.65 9.13
C VAL A 928 54.93 -2.34 9.00
N VAL A 929 54.85 -3.66 9.23
CA VAL A 929 53.58 -4.40 9.21
C VAL A 929 52.61 -3.87 10.27
N ALA A 930 53.10 -3.59 11.47
CA ALA A 930 52.31 -2.99 12.56
C ALA A 930 51.80 -1.59 12.21
N ALA A 931 52.63 -0.74 11.60
CA ALA A 931 52.24 0.59 11.17
C ALA A 931 51.16 0.53 10.08
N VAL A 932 51.32 -0.34 9.08
CA VAL A 932 50.31 -0.54 8.03
C VAL A 932 49.00 -1.09 8.63
N TRP A 933 49.08 -2.08 9.52
CA TRP A 933 47.90 -2.59 10.22
C TRP A 933 47.18 -1.51 11.02
N LEU A 934 47.94 -0.66 11.74
CA LEU A 934 47.39 0.43 12.54
C LEU A 934 46.72 1.50 11.66
N LEU A 935 47.33 1.88 10.54
CA LEU A 935 46.73 2.81 9.58
C LEU A 935 45.43 2.28 8.98
N LEU A 936 45.42 1.02 8.54
CA LEU A 936 44.22 0.37 8.01
C LEU A 936 43.13 0.23 9.07
N SER A 937 43.51 -0.16 10.30
CA SER A 937 42.61 -0.26 11.44
C SER A 937 42.02 1.09 11.82
N LEU A 938 42.82 2.17 11.76
CA LEU A 938 42.38 3.53 12.07
C LEU A 938 41.45 4.08 10.98
N ALA A 939 41.77 3.83 9.71
CA ALA A 939 40.89 4.17 8.59
C ALA A 939 39.53 3.47 8.71
N LEU A 940 39.51 2.18 9.05
CA LEU A 940 38.27 1.46 9.34
C LEU A 940 37.60 1.98 10.62
N LEU A 941 38.33 2.19 11.71
CA LEU A 941 37.76 2.68 12.96
C LEU A 941 37.04 4.03 12.81
N PHE A 942 37.53 4.91 11.93
CA PHE A 942 36.92 6.22 11.67
C PHE A 942 35.94 6.26 10.50
N CYS A 943 36.05 5.36 9.52
CA CYS A 943 35.22 5.42 8.31
C CYS A 943 34.26 4.24 8.16
N ASP A 944 34.52 3.11 8.81
CA ASP A 944 33.60 1.99 8.94
C ASP A 944 32.64 2.29 10.10
N PRO A 945 31.37 2.60 9.82
CA PRO A 945 30.41 2.95 10.87
C PRO A 945 30.25 1.83 11.91
N PHE A 946 30.47 0.57 11.49
CA PHE A 946 30.43 -0.60 12.38
C PHE A 946 31.52 -0.57 13.46
N LEU A 947 32.71 -0.04 13.17
CA LEU A 947 33.80 0.03 14.14
C LEU A 947 33.83 1.37 14.89
N ARG A 948 33.16 2.39 14.36
CA ARG A 948 33.18 3.75 14.89
C ARG A 948 32.61 3.92 16.29
N TRP A 949 31.73 3.01 16.75
CA TRP A 949 31.28 2.99 18.15
C TRP A 949 32.43 2.70 19.13
N LEU A 950 33.41 1.87 18.74
CA LEU A 950 34.64 1.65 19.52
C LEU A 950 35.44 2.96 19.64
N ALA A 951 35.34 3.85 18.64
CA ALA A 951 36.04 5.13 18.63
C ALA A 951 35.39 6.21 19.49
N ARG A 952 34.05 6.18 19.66
CA ARG A 952 33.28 7.18 20.41
C ARG A 952 33.09 6.83 21.89
N GLY A 953 33.27 5.57 22.28
CA GLY A 953 33.13 5.12 23.67
C GLY A 953 34.44 5.11 24.47
N TYR A 954 34.35 4.68 25.74
CA TYR A 954 35.53 4.48 26.61
C TYR A 954 36.45 3.33 26.15
N MET A 955 36.15 2.66 25.03
CA MET A 955 36.92 1.50 24.56
C MET A 955 38.33 1.86 24.12
N ILE A 956 38.55 2.97 23.40
CA ILE A 956 39.92 3.44 23.11
C ILE A 956 40.73 3.64 24.40
N PRO A 957 40.28 4.44 25.39
CA PRO A 957 41.03 4.61 26.63
C PRO A 957 41.17 3.30 27.42
N ILE A 958 40.18 2.40 27.43
CA ILE A 958 40.30 1.07 28.07
C ILE A 958 41.37 0.23 27.40
N PHE A 959 41.39 0.13 26.07
CA PHE A 959 42.43 -0.60 25.33
C PHE A 959 43.81 0.02 25.54
N LEU A 960 43.88 1.35 25.60
CA LEU A 960 45.13 2.08 25.84
C LEU A 960 45.64 1.81 27.27
N VAL A 961 44.76 1.77 28.27
CA VAL A 961 45.10 1.39 29.65
C VAL A 961 45.56 -0.07 29.72
N LEU A 962 44.85 -1.01 29.08
CA LEU A 962 45.26 -2.42 29.03
C LEU A 962 46.61 -2.60 28.33
N PHE A 963 46.85 -1.84 27.26
CA PHE A 963 48.14 -1.83 26.55
C PHE A 963 49.26 -1.28 27.42
N ILE A 964 49.03 -0.18 28.15
CA ILE A 964 49.98 0.37 29.13
C ILE A 964 50.29 -0.67 30.22
N ILE A 965 49.27 -1.33 30.79
CA ILE A 965 49.44 -2.38 31.80
C ILE A 965 50.29 -3.53 31.23
N ALA A 966 50.01 -3.97 30.01
CA ALA A 966 50.78 -5.02 29.34
C ALA A 966 52.25 -4.60 29.09
N LEU A 967 52.47 -3.35 28.69
CA LEU A 967 53.82 -2.77 28.52
C LEU A 967 54.59 -2.73 29.84
N ILE A 968 53.94 -2.28 30.92
CA ILE A 968 54.54 -2.26 32.26
C ILE A 968 54.89 -3.68 32.71
N ALA A 969 53.96 -4.63 32.57
CA ALA A 969 54.19 -6.03 32.92
C ALA A 969 55.34 -6.65 32.10
N TRP A 970 55.42 -6.35 30.81
CA TRP A 970 56.51 -6.81 29.94
C TRP A 970 57.87 -6.20 30.31
N TYR A 971 57.92 -4.91 30.62
CA TYR A 971 59.14 -4.24 31.09
C TYR A 971 59.58 -4.78 32.45
N GLN A 972 58.66 -5.02 33.38
CA GLN A 972 58.96 -5.65 34.66
C GLN A 972 59.50 -7.07 34.49
N TYR A 973 58.95 -7.85 33.57
CA TYR A 973 59.48 -9.17 33.22
C TYR A 973 60.91 -9.09 32.65
N GLN A 974 61.18 -8.16 31.74
CA GLN A 974 62.52 -7.97 31.16
C GLN A 974 63.55 -7.48 32.17
N LEU A 975 63.17 -6.56 33.07
CA LEU A 975 64.03 -6.10 34.16
C LEU A 975 64.35 -7.24 35.13
N LYS A 976 63.34 -8.03 35.51
CA LYS A 976 63.54 -9.22 36.36
C LYS A 976 64.44 -10.26 35.68
N ALA A 977 64.27 -10.49 34.38
CA ALA A 977 65.13 -11.40 33.63
C ALA A 977 66.58 -10.91 33.48
N ARG A 978 66.81 -9.58 33.53
CA ARG A 978 68.16 -8.98 33.59
C ARG A 978 68.78 -9.08 34.98
N ASP A 979 67.99 -8.92 36.04
CA ASP A 979 68.47 -9.07 37.43
C ASP A 979 68.78 -10.54 37.79
N GLU A 980 68.17 -11.50 37.09
CA GLU A 980 68.40 -12.95 37.25
C GLU A 980 69.49 -13.53 36.32
N GLN A 981 70.11 -12.72 35.45
CA GLN A 981 71.32 -13.10 34.69
C GLN A 981 72.56 -12.51 35.37
N PRO A 982 73.49 -13.32 35.90
CA PRO A 982 74.68 -12.84 36.60
C PRO A 982 75.68 -12.10 35.71
#